data_AF-A0A314YAB8-F1
#
_entry.id   AF-A0A314YAB8-F1
#
_cell.length_a   1.000
_cell.length_b   1.000
_cell.length_c   1.000
_cell.angle_alpha   90.00
_cell.angle_beta   90.00
_cell.angle_gamma   90.00
#
_symmetry.space_group_name_H-M   'P 1'
#
loop_
_entity.id
_entity.type
_entity.pdbx_description
1 polymer ?
#
loop_
_entity_poly.entity_id
_entity_poly.type
_entity_poly.pdbx_seq_one_letter_code
_entity_poly.pdbx_strand_id
1 'polypeptide(L)'
;MLRLWRLRRVSALFSRLEKDRNYNYFWVRCAKLVCVTLFAIHCAGCFYYLLAARYRDPQKTWMGVEILEEDMWIRYVTSVYWSITTLTTVGYGDLHPVNTREMIFDIVYMLFNLGLTSYLIGNMTNLVVHGTSRTRKFRDTIQAASSFAQRNQLPGRLQDQMLAHLCLKFRTDSEGLQQQETLDALPKAIRSSISHYLFYSLVDKVYLFHGVSNDLLFQLVSEMKAEYFPPKEDIILQNEAPTDFYVLVTGVAIIGEVKAGDLIGEIGVLCYRPQLFTVRTKRLSQLLRLNRTAFLNIVQANVGDGTVIMNNLLQHLKDQKDPIMEGVLLETENMLARGRMDLPLSLCFAASRGDDLLLHQLLRRGLDPNESDNNGRTALHIASAKGSENCVLLLLDFGADPNSKDSDGNSPLWEAILNGHEPIAKLLQDNGADFNSGDVGQFACTATEQSRLDLLKEIVGHGGDVTRPKANGTTALHVAVSEDNVEIVKFLLDHGADIDKPDLHGWTPRALADQQGHEDIKNLFHSRKEISKFLSVTTLEHQQNGTRFLGRFTSEPNIHPPSQDGSFAGADGGSWGQNRPRRRTNNFHNSLFGMMSAAHTGEKDLFFAVKGTRSPKSKNYGSNPARVTISCPEKGEVKGKLVLLPVSYEELLELGAKKFGFSPAKVVIKEGAEIDDIDVVRDGDHLIFVSVGESLQEPETQDSPIQGD
;
A
#
# COMPACT_ATOMS: atom_id res chain seq x y z
N MET A 1 -59.32 -3.11 -0.95
CA MET A 1 -58.11 -3.19 -0.11
C MET A 1 -56.86 -3.73 -0.79
N LEU A 2 -56.88 -4.86 -1.54
CA LEU A 2 -55.66 -5.50 -2.07
C LEU A 2 -54.64 -4.59 -2.81
N ARG A 3 -55.06 -3.48 -3.42
CA ARG A 3 -54.16 -2.45 -4.00
C ARG A 3 -53.10 -1.93 -3.00
N LEU A 4 -53.38 -1.94 -1.69
CA LEU A 4 -52.44 -1.54 -0.62
C LEU A 4 -51.17 -2.39 -0.57
N TRP A 5 -51.17 -3.62 -1.11
CA TRP A 5 -49.96 -4.44 -1.25
C TRP A 5 -48.81 -3.72 -1.99
N ARG A 6 -49.14 -2.76 -2.86
CA ARG A 6 -48.17 -1.92 -3.59
C ARG A 6 -47.32 -1.04 -2.65
N LEU A 7 -47.79 -0.73 -1.43
CA LEU A 7 -47.03 0.03 -0.41
C LEU A 7 -45.73 -0.63 0.01
N ARG A 8 -45.53 -1.94 -0.25
CA ARG A 8 -44.24 -2.63 -0.05
C ARG A 8 -43.08 -1.92 -0.75
N ARG A 9 -43.33 -1.25 -1.90
CA ARG A 9 -42.33 -0.43 -2.61
C ARG A 9 -41.87 0.78 -1.79
N VAL A 10 -42.78 1.44 -1.06
CA VAL A 10 -42.47 2.61 -0.20
C VAL A 10 -41.68 2.17 1.04
N SER A 11 -42.04 1.04 1.65
CA SER A 11 -41.26 0.47 2.77
C SER A 11 -39.83 0.11 2.35
N ALA A 12 -39.68 -0.51 1.17
CA ALA A 12 -38.37 -0.81 0.59
C ALA A 12 -37.54 0.44 0.27
N LEU A 13 -38.18 1.53 -0.22
CA LEU A 13 -37.53 2.82 -0.43
C LEU A 13 -36.97 3.38 0.88
N PHE A 14 -37.77 3.47 1.94
CA PHE A 14 -37.29 3.92 3.25
C PHE A 14 -36.15 3.05 3.78
N SER A 15 -36.19 1.72 3.60
CA SER A 15 -35.11 0.83 4.02
C SER A 15 -33.80 1.00 3.23
N ARG A 16 -33.87 1.52 1.99
CA ARG A 16 -32.69 1.94 1.21
C ARG A 16 -32.16 3.29 1.68
N LEU A 17 -33.04 4.29 1.85
CA LEU A 17 -32.69 5.63 2.33
C LEU A 17 -32.14 5.63 3.77
N GLU A 18 -32.58 4.72 4.64
CA GLU A 18 -32.02 4.51 5.99
C GLU A 18 -30.58 3.94 5.98
N LYS A 19 -30.09 3.45 4.83
CA LYS A 19 -28.75 2.86 4.65
C LYS A 19 -27.81 3.67 3.75
N ASP A 20 -28.34 4.62 2.97
CA ASP A 20 -27.55 5.45 2.07
C ASP A 20 -26.87 6.59 2.85
N ARG A 21 -25.53 6.62 2.80
CA ARG A 21 -24.68 7.62 3.45
C ARG A 21 -25.01 9.06 3.03
N ASN A 22 -25.62 9.26 1.86
CA ASN A 22 -25.97 10.58 1.34
C ASN A 22 -27.22 11.19 2.03
N TYR A 23 -27.97 10.41 2.81
CA TYR A 23 -29.18 10.87 3.49
C TYR A 23 -29.02 10.86 5.02
N ASN A 24 -29.58 11.88 5.68
CA ASN A 24 -29.57 11.94 7.14
C ASN A 24 -30.62 10.98 7.73
N TYR A 25 -30.13 9.90 8.35
CA TYR A 25 -30.94 8.87 9.03
C TYR A 25 -32.04 9.43 9.94
N PHE A 26 -31.78 10.50 10.71
CA PHE A 26 -32.78 11.12 11.59
C PHE A 26 -33.99 11.62 10.79
N TRP A 27 -33.77 12.39 9.72
CA TRP A 27 -34.84 12.94 8.91
C TRP A 27 -35.58 11.87 8.11
N VAL A 28 -34.87 10.88 7.56
CA VAL A 28 -35.49 9.72 6.88
C VAL A 28 -36.40 8.95 7.84
N ARG A 29 -35.95 8.71 9.09
CA ARG A 29 -36.73 8.00 10.10
C ARG A 29 -37.95 8.80 10.56
N CYS A 30 -37.80 10.10 10.82
CA CYS A 30 -38.91 10.98 11.18
C CYS A 30 -39.96 11.06 10.05
N ALA A 31 -39.54 11.23 8.80
CA ALA A 31 -40.45 11.24 7.65
C ALA A 31 -41.24 9.92 7.52
N LYS A 32 -40.56 8.77 7.69
CA LYS A 32 -41.18 7.43 7.69
C LYS A 32 -42.28 7.31 8.75
N LEU A 33 -42.05 7.82 9.96
CA LEU A 33 -43.03 7.79 11.05
C LEU A 33 -44.24 8.71 10.75
N VAL A 34 -44.00 9.92 10.25
CA VAL A 34 -45.06 10.87 9.85
C VAL A 34 -45.90 10.32 8.69
N CYS A 35 -45.30 9.66 7.70
CA CYS A 35 -46.06 9.00 6.64
C CYS A 35 -46.98 7.88 7.17
N VAL A 36 -46.54 7.12 8.18
CA VAL A 36 -47.36 6.07 8.80
C VAL A 36 -48.52 6.65 9.61
N THR A 37 -48.30 7.72 10.38
CA THR A 37 -49.39 8.34 11.17
C THR A 37 -50.43 9.03 10.29
N LEU A 38 -50.01 9.80 9.29
CA LEU A 38 -50.92 10.43 8.33
C LEU A 38 -51.75 9.40 7.56
N PHE A 39 -51.16 8.27 7.18
CA PHE A 39 -51.89 7.16 6.55
C PHE A 39 -52.89 6.50 7.50
N ALA A 40 -52.54 6.33 8.78
CA ALA A 40 -53.44 5.78 9.80
C ALA A 40 -54.66 6.70 10.06
N ILE A 41 -54.43 8.02 10.19
CA ILE A 41 -55.49 9.03 10.35
C ILE A 41 -56.43 9.00 9.13
N HIS A 42 -55.85 9.09 7.92
CA HIS A 42 -56.65 9.10 6.69
C HIS A 42 -57.50 7.83 6.55
N CYS A 43 -56.93 6.65 6.78
CA CYS A 43 -57.68 5.40 6.66
C CYS A 43 -58.80 5.28 7.71
N ALA A 44 -58.53 5.64 8.97
CA ALA A 44 -59.54 5.54 10.02
C ALA A 44 -60.67 6.58 9.84
N GLY A 45 -60.35 7.83 9.48
CA GLY A 45 -61.37 8.83 9.11
C GLY A 45 -62.27 8.35 7.96
N CYS A 46 -61.69 7.79 6.90
CA CYS A 46 -62.47 7.19 5.81
C CYS A 46 -63.31 5.97 6.24
N PHE A 47 -62.88 5.19 7.23
CA PHE A 47 -63.68 4.09 7.80
C PHE A 47 -64.83 4.60 8.68
N TYR A 48 -64.60 5.59 9.54
CA TYR A 48 -65.64 6.24 10.34
C TYR A 48 -66.74 6.85 9.44
N TYR A 49 -66.35 7.53 8.36
CA TYR A 49 -67.27 8.00 7.32
C TYR A 49 -68.08 6.84 6.69
N LEU A 50 -67.39 5.77 6.28
CA LEU A 50 -68.01 4.62 5.62
C LEU A 50 -68.99 3.84 6.51
N LEU A 51 -68.77 3.84 7.83
CA LEU A 51 -69.67 3.22 8.80
C LEU A 51 -70.97 4.00 8.96
N ALA A 52 -70.89 5.33 9.14
CA ALA A 52 -72.06 6.21 9.22
C ALA A 52 -72.86 6.22 7.91
N ALA A 53 -72.18 6.45 6.77
CA ALA A 53 -72.81 6.52 5.44
C ALA A 53 -73.40 5.18 4.93
N ARG A 54 -73.22 4.07 5.67
CA ARG A 54 -73.85 2.76 5.41
C ARG A 54 -74.81 2.31 6.52
N TYR A 55 -75.09 3.17 7.49
CA TYR A 55 -76.08 2.89 8.53
C TYR A 55 -77.50 3.18 8.01
N ARG A 56 -78.52 2.51 8.55
CA ARG A 56 -79.91 2.64 8.06
C ARG A 56 -80.60 3.93 8.54
N ASP A 57 -80.23 4.39 9.73
CA ASP A 57 -80.83 5.55 10.39
C ASP A 57 -79.76 6.64 10.56
N PRO A 58 -79.64 7.65 9.67
CA PRO A 58 -78.56 8.65 9.76
C PRO A 58 -78.50 9.40 11.10
N GLN A 59 -79.66 9.63 11.72
CA GLN A 59 -79.78 10.21 13.07
C GLN A 59 -79.16 9.36 14.20
N LYS A 60 -78.76 8.11 13.95
CA LYS A 60 -78.13 7.19 14.91
C LYS A 60 -76.69 6.87 14.51
N THR A 61 -75.99 7.89 14.04
CA THR A 61 -74.56 7.87 13.69
C THR A 61 -73.88 9.09 14.28
N TRP A 62 -72.56 9.02 14.47
CA TRP A 62 -71.72 10.14 14.94
C TRP A 62 -71.84 11.42 14.10
N MET A 63 -72.31 11.32 12.85
CA MET A 63 -72.38 12.40 11.86
C MET A 63 -73.76 13.10 11.81
N GLY A 64 -74.81 12.44 12.29
CA GLY A 64 -76.18 12.95 12.18
C GLY A 64 -76.70 13.09 10.75
N VAL A 65 -77.74 13.92 10.56
CA VAL A 65 -78.32 14.23 9.24
C VAL A 65 -77.65 15.47 8.62
N GLU A 66 -77.43 16.51 9.42
CA GLU A 66 -77.02 17.84 8.95
C GLU A 66 -75.66 17.79 8.23
N ILE A 67 -74.64 17.17 8.84
CA ILE A 67 -73.30 17.00 8.23
C ILE A 67 -73.36 16.02 7.02
N LEU A 68 -74.38 15.17 6.92
CA LEU A 68 -74.60 14.28 5.79
C LEU A 68 -75.23 14.98 4.57
N GLU A 69 -75.60 16.27 4.67
CA GLU A 69 -76.06 17.10 3.55
C GLU A 69 -74.99 18.10 3.07
N GLU A 70 -73.98 18.43 3.89
CA GLU A 70 -72.89 19.37 3.57
C GLU A 70 -71.93 18.91 2.45
N ASP A 71 -70.99 19.78 2.01
CA ASP A 71 -70.02 19.44 0.97
C ASP A 71 -69.04 18.31 1.37
N MET A 72 -68.56 17.57 0.38
CA MET A 72 -67.61 16.46 0.55
C MET A 72 -66.33 16.88 1.28
N TRP A 73 -65.83 18.10 1.07
CA TRP A 73 -64.67 18.61 1.79
C TRP A 73 -64.91 18.68 3.29
N ILE A 74 -66.06 19.22 3.72
CA ILE A 74 -66.40 19.37 5.14
C ILE A 74 -66.56 17.99 5.78
N ARG A 75 -67.32 17.08 5.14
CA ARG A 75 -67.47 15.69 5.61
C ARG A 75 -66.12 14.98 5.81
N TYR A 76 -65.19 15.16 4.87
CA TYR A 76 -63.84 14.58 4.97
C TYR A 76 -63.03 15.22 6.11
N VAL A 77 -63.04 16.55 6.23
CA VAL A 77 -62.37 17.28 7.31
C VAL A 77 -62.90 16.86 8.68
N THR A 78 -64.21 16.78 8.88
CA THR A 78 -64.82 16.35 10.16
C THR A 78 -64.50 14.87 10.47
N SER A 79 -64.46 14.00 9.45
CA SER A 79 -64.06 12.59 9.63
C SER A 79 -62.57 12.42 9.98
N VAL A 80 -61.70 13.25 9.41
CA VAL A 80 -60.27 13.30 9.74
C VAL A 80 -60.05 13.92 11.12
N TYR A 81 -60.82 14.95 11.48
CA TYR A 81 -60.82 15.58 12.80
C TYR A 81 -61.16 14.57 13.90
N TRP A 82 -62.22 13.78 13.73
CA TRP A 82 -62.54 12.71 14.70
C TRP A 82 -61.41 11.67 14.81
N SER A 83 -60.86 11.25 13.67
CA SER A 83 -59.76 10.28 13.66
C SER A 83 -58.50 10.81 14.34
N ILE A 84 -58.13 12.08 14.17
CA ILE A 84 -56.93 12.64 14.81
C ILE A 84 -57.14 12.92 16.30
N THR A 85 -58.32 13.34 16.75
CA THR A 85 -58.59 13.56 18.19
C THR A 85 -58.64 12.25 18.97
N THR A 86 -59.11 11.16 18.36
CA THR A 86 -59.03 9.80 18.93
C THR A 86 -57.62 9.20 18.85
N LEU A 87 -56.86 9.42 17.76
CA LEU A 87 -55.46 8.95 17.67
C LEU A 87 -54.53 9.66 18.67
N THR A 88 -54.67 10.97 18.82
CA THR A 88 -53.87 11.77 19.75
C THR A 88 -54.36 11.67 21.20
N THR A 89 -55.39 10.85 21.47
CA THR A 89 -55.99 10.61 22.79
C THR A 89 -56.47 11.89 23.49
N VAL A 90 -56.91 12.89 22.70
CA VAL A 90 -57.45 14.17 23.21
C VAL A 90 -58.93 14.06 23.54
N GLY A 91 -59.72 13.38 22.69
CA GLY A 91 -61.09 12.95 23.00
C GLY A 91 -62.04 14.02 23.56
N TYR A 92 -62.30 15.10 22.81
CA TYR A 92 -63.17 16.20 23.26
C TYR A 92 -64.62 15.79 23.60
N GLY A 93 -65.11 14.67 23.05
CA GLY A 93 -66.46 14.13 23.30
C GLY A 93 -67.57 14.74 22.44
N ASP A 94 -67.24 15.77 21.65
CA ASP A 94 -68.06 16.36 20.59
C ASP A 94 -68.49 15.33 19.55
N LEU A 95 -67.56 14.48 19.11
CA LEU A 95 -67.80 13.36 18.20
C LEU A 95 -67.54 12.03 18.94
N HIS A 96 -68.55 11.18 19.02
CA HIS A 96 -68.52 9.92 19.74
C HIS A 96 -69.37 8.85 19.01
N PRO A 97 -69.07 7.54 19.20
CA PRO A 97 -69.78 6.48 18.49
C PRO A 97 -71.20 6.31 19.04
N VAL A 98 -72.21 6.42 18.16
CA VAL A 98 -73.64 6.39 18.55
C VAL A 98 -74.24 4.99 18.38
N ASN A 99 -73.83 4.24 17.36
CA ASN A 99 -74.29 2.87 17.15
C ASN A 99 -73.22 1.81 17.49
N THR A 100 -73.67 0.57 17.72
CA THR A 100 -72.82 -0.55 18.14
C THR A 100 -71.72 -0.92 17.14
N ARG A 101 -71.86 -0.57 15.85
CA ARG A 101 -70.81 -0.81 14.84
C ARG A 101 -69.69 0.22 14.96
N GLU A 102 -70.04 1.48 15.16
CA GLU A 102 -69.08 2.55 15.48
C GLU A 102 -68.36 2.23 16.78
N MET A 103 -69.07 1.82 17.85
CA MET A 103 -68.46 1.46 19.13
C MET A 103 -67.44 0.32 19.02
N ILE A 104 -67.76 -0.74 18.26
CA ILE A 104 -66.82 -1.86 18.04
C ILE A 104 -65.59 -1.41 17.24
N PHE A 105 -65.77 -0.59 16.20
CA PHE A 105 -64.64 -0.05 15.43
C PHE A 105 -63.77 0.87 16.27
N ASP A 106 -64.38 1.72 17.11
CA ASP A 106 -63.69 2.68 17.97
C ASP A 106 -62.85 1.99 19.06
N ILE A 107 -63.36 0.92 19.67
CA ILE A 107 -62.60 0.05 20.59
C ILE A 107 -61.36 -0.53 19.89
N VAL A 108 -61.52 -1.06 18.66
CA VAL A 108 -60.39 -1.61 17.88
C VAL A 108 -59.39 -0.52 17.47
N TYR A 109 -59.88 0.68 17.14
CA TYR A 109 -59.02 1.81 16.77
C TYR A 109 -58.25 2.35 17.98
N MET A 110 -58.88 2.50 19.15
CA MET A 110 -58.19 2.88 20.39
C MET A 110 -57.09 1.88 20.77
N LEU A 111 -57.33 0.58 20.64
CA LEU A 111 -56.31 -0.46 20.86
C LEU A 111 -55.15 -0.34 19.86
N PHE A 112 -55.44 -0.06 18.58
CA PHE A 112 -54.41 0.22 17.58
C PHE A 112 -53.63 1.51 17.90
N ASN A 113 -54.30 2.57 18.34
CA ASN A 113 -53.70 3.87 18.68
C ASN A 113 -52.74 3.75 19.87
N LEU A 114 -53.08 2.96 20.89
CA LEU A 114 -52.18 2.64 21.99
C LEU A 114 -50.87 1.97 21.50
N GLY A 115 -50.99 1.03 20.56
CA GLY A 115 -49.85 0.40 19.90
C GLY A 115 -49.02 1.36 19.04
N LEU A 116 -49.67 2.19 18.23
CA LEU A 116 -49.00 3.16 17.36
C LEU A 116 -48.29 4.26 18.17
N THR A 117 -48.95 4.80 19.20
CA THR A 117 -48.38 5.84 20.07
C THR A 117 -47.18 5.32 20.89
N SER A 118 -47.25 4.10 21.44
CA SER A 118 -46.08 3.50 22.11
C SER A 118 -44.91 3.24 21.14
N TYR A 119 -45.18 2.81 19.90
CA TYR A 119 -44.17 2.67 18.85
C TYR A 119 -43.54 4.01 18.42
N LEU A 120 -44.34 5.08 18.31
CA LEU A 120 -43.85 6.44 18.02
C LEU A 120 -42.93 6.95 19.12
N ILE A 121 -43.35 6.85 20.39
CA ILE A 121 -42.56 7.22 21.57
C ILE A 121 -41.24 6.46 21.56
N GLY A 122 -41.26 5.12 21.43
CA GLY A 122 -40.04 4.30 21.42
C GLY A 122 -39.04 4.68 20.31
N ASN A 123 -39.51 4.99 19.10
CA ASN A 123 -38.63 5.45 18.03
C ASN A 123 -38.05 6.85 18.32
N MET A 124 -38.86 7.79 18.83
CA MET A 124 -38.40 9.14 19.17
C MET A 124 -37.42 9.14 20.34
N THR A 125 -37.66 8.35 21.39
CA THR A 125 -36.71 8.12 22.49
C THR A 125 -35.37 7.62 21.96
N ASN A 126 -35.38 6.64 21.05
CA ASN A 126 -34.15 6.11 20.45
C ASN A 126 -33.37 7.20 19.66
N LEU A 127 -34.07 7.99 18.84
CA LEU A 127 -33.45 9.10 18.10
C LEU A 127 -32.86 10.17 19.03
N VAL A 128 -33.55 10.54 20.11
CA VAL A 128 -33.06 11.51 21.11
C VAL A 128 -31.85 10.97 21.88
N VAL A 129 -31.86 9.68 22.27
CA VAL A 129 -30.73 9.02 22.94
C VAL A 129 -29.50 9.00 22.02
N HIS A 130 -29.66 8.64 20.74
CA HIS A 130 -28.57 8.70 19.77
C HIS A 130 -28.03 10.13 19.58
N GLY A 131 -28.91 11.11 19.36
CA GLY A 131 -28.51 12.51 19.13
C GLY A 131 -27.78 13.16 20.32
N THR A 132 -28.12 12.77 21.55
CA THR A 132 -27.50 13.30 22.78
C THR A 132 -26.29 12.48 23.27
N SER A 133 -26.10 11.26 22.75
CA SER A 133 -25.13 10.28 23.26
C SER A 133 -23.69 10.80 23.41
N ARG A 134 -23.16 11.52 22.42
CA ARG A 134 -21.78 12.05 22.43
C ARG A 134 -21.57 13.07 23.56
N THR A 135 -22.50 14.02 23.70
CA THR A 135 -22.47 15.06 24.74
C THR A 135 -22.73 14.48 26.14
N ARG A 136 -23.54 13.42 26.24
CA ARG A 136 -23.75 12.71 27.51
C ARG A 136 -22.47 12.01 27.96
N LYS A 137 -21.88 11.15 27.12
CA LYS A 137 -20.60 10.45 27.40
C LYS A 137 -19.52 11.42 27.89
N PHE A 138 -19.39 12.58 27.24
CA PHE A 138 -18.44 13.63 27.66
C PHE A 138 -18.70 14.14 29.08
N ARG A 139 -19.94 14.49 29.42
CA ARG A 139 -20.31 14.90 30.78
C ARG A 139 -20.08 13.78 31.79
N ASP A 140 -20.42 12.54 31.44
CA ASP A 140 -20.18 11.35 32.26
C ASP A 140 -18.68 11.19 32.58
N THR A 141 -17.79 11.35 31.57
CA THR A 141 -16.33 11.31 31.72
C THR A 141 -15.78 12.49 32.53
N ILE A 142 -16.22 13.73 32.27
CA ILE A 142 -15.80 14.92 33.03
C ILE A 142 -16.22 14.80 34.49
N GLN A 143 -17.43 14.31 34.77
CA GLN A 143 -17.91 14.07 36.12
C GLN A 143 -17.09 12.99 36.83
N ALA A 144 -16.79 11.86 36.16
CA ALA A 144 -15.96 10.80 36.71
C ALA A 144 -14.52 11.30 37.05
N ALA A 145 -13.90 12.07 36.15
CA ALA A 145 -12.59 12.66 36.37
C ALA A 145 -12.59 13.67 37.53
N SER A 146 -13.63 14.50 37.62
CA SER A 146 -13.82 15.48 38.71
C SER A 146 -14.02 14.77 40.06
N SER A 147 -14.84 13.72 40.10
CA SER A 147 -15.07 12.91 41.30
C SER A 147 -13.80 12.16 41.74
N PHE A 148 -12.99 11.65 40.80
CA PHE A 148 -11.67 11.07 41.10
C PHE A 148 -10.72 12.11 41.71
N ALA A 149 -10.64 13.29 41.10
CA ALA A 149 -9.76 14.36 41.56
C ALA A 149 -10.14 14.87 42.96
N GLN A 150 -11.43 15.05 43.23
CA GLN A 150 -11.95 15.43 44.56
C GLN A 150 -11.72 14.33 45.60
N ARG A 151 -12.02 13.06 45.27
CA ARG A 151 -11.85 11.91 46.18
C ARG A 151 -10.39 11.73 46.61
N ASN A 152 -9.45 12.00 45.71
CA ASN A 152 -8.01 11.91 45.95
C ASN A 152 -7.36 13.25 46.34
N GLN A 153 -8.16 14.30 46.61
CA GLN A 153 -7.72 15.62 47.07
C GLN A 153 -6.62 16.26 46.19
N LEU A 154 -6.69 16.07 44.87
CA LEU A 154 -5.65 16.53 43.94
C LEU A 154 -5.54 18.07 43.94
N PRO A 155 -4.33 18.66 43.89
CA PRO A 155 -4.14 20.10 43.75
C PRO A 155 -4.89 20.68 42.54
N GLY A 156 -5.52 21.85 42.71
CA GLY A 156 -6.38 22.48 41.70
C GLY A 156 -5.77 22.54 40.29
N ARG A 157 -4.48 22.90 40.18
CA ARG A 157 -3.73 22.90 38.91
C ARG A 157 -3.79 21.55 38.17
N LEU A 158 -3.69 20.42 38.87
CA LEU A 158 -3.78 19.10 38.23
C LEU A 158 -5.21 18.79 37.79
N GLN A 159 -6.22 19.25 38.55
CA GLN A 159 -7.62 19.17 38.12
C GLN A 159 -7.84 19.97 36.83
N ASP A 160 -7.33 21.21 36.79
CA ASP A 160 -7.41 22.08 35.61
C ASP A 160 -6.73 21.46 34.38
N GLN A 161 -5.53 20.87 34.55
CA GLN A 161 -4.82 20.18 33.46
C GLN A 161 -5.60 18.94 32.98
N MET A 162 -6.07 18.08 33.88
CA MET A 162 -6.91 16.91 33.53
C MET A 162 -8.19 17.30 32.78
N LEU A 163 -8.89 18.33 33.24
CA LEU A 163 -10.14 18.79 32.63
C LEU A 163 -9.89 19.54 31.31
N ALA A 164 -8.79 20.29 31.18
CA ALA A 164 -8.39 20.91 29.92
C ALA A 164 -8.07 19.86 28.84
N HIS A 165 -7.33 18.80 29.20
CA HIS A 165 -7.04 17.67 28.31
C HIS A 165 -8.33 16.98 27.85
N LEU A 166 -9.22 16.63 28.78
CA LEU A 166 -10.51 15.98 28.44
C LEU A 166 -11.43 16.86 27.59
N CYS A 167 -11.46 18.17 27.86
CA CYS A 167 -12.18 19.14 27.04
C CYS A 167 -11.58 19.29 25.63
N LEU A 168 -10.25 19.30 25.50
CA LEU A 168 -9.61 19.32 24.18
C LEU A 168 -9.87 18.02 23.43
N LYS A 169 -9.70 16.86 24.07
CA LYS A 169 -9.96 15.55 23.44
C LYS A 169 -11.39 15.45 22.94
N PHE A 170 -12.38 15.83 23.75
CA PHE A 170 -13.76 15.91 23.27
C PHE A 170 -13.91 16.85 22.08
N ARG A 171 -13.20 17.99 22.07
CA ARG A 171 -13.22 18.93 20.95
C ARG A 171 -12.61 18.33 19.68
N THR A 172 -11.42 17.73 19.75
CA THR A 172 -10.75 17.10 18.60
C THR A 172 -11.52 15.87 18.09
N ASP A 173 -12.08 15.05 18.99
CA ASP A 173 -13.04 13.99 18.65
C ASP A 173 -14.30 14.58 17.99
N SER A 174 -14.77 15.76 18.44
CA SER A 174 -16.01 16.37 17.96
C SER A 174 -15.91 17.03 16.59
N GLU A 175 -14.75 17.63 16.31
CA GLU A 175 -14.35 18.26 15.04
C GLU A 175 -13.78 17.23 14.05
N GLY A 176 -13.55 15.98 14.49
CA GLY A 176 -13.10 14.86 13.66
C GLY A 176 -11.59 14.74 13.49
N LEU A 177 -10.81 15.53 14.23
CA LEU A 177 -9.35 15.64 14.14
C LEU A 177 -8.61 14.44 14.75
N GLN A 178 -9.15 13.83 15.81
CA GLN A 178 -8.47 12.75 16.56
C GLN A 178 -9.17 11.39 16.41
N GLN A 179 -9.42 11.01 15.15
CA GLN A 179 -10.20 9.84 14.74
C GLN A 179 -9.50 8.47 14.96
N GLN A 180 -8.82 8.24 16.09
CA GLN A 180 -8.03 7.02 16.32
C GLN A 180 -8.86 5.73 16.20
N GLU A 181 -10.04 5.66 16.82
CA GLU A 181 -10.92 4.47 16.75
C GLU A 181 -11.36 4.14 15.31
N THR A 182 -11.52 5.15 14.45
CA THR A 182 -11.94 4.99 13.05
C THR A 182 -10.76 4.76 12.11
N LEU A 183 -9.57 5.28 12.42
CA LEU A 183 -8.32 4.96 11.72
C LEU A 183 -7.83 3.54 12.02
N ASP A 184 -7.99 3.04 13.25
CA ASP A 184 -7.66 1.65 13.61
C ASP A 184 -8.70 0.64 13.11
N ALA A 185 -9.90 1.10 12.71
CA ALA A 185 -10.86 0.30 11.97
C ALA A 185 -10.54 0.19 10.46
N LEU A 186 -9.57 0.95 9.94
CA LEU A 186 -9.11 0.85 8.55
C LEU A 186 -8.01 -0.22 8.41
N PRO A 187 -7.94 -0.96 7.28
CA PRO A 187 -6.81 -1.82 6.96
C PRO A 187 -5.48 -1.06 6.98
N LYS A 188 -4.41 -1.69 7.52
CA LYS A 188 -3.09 -1.05 7.72
C LYS A 188 -2.60 -0.28 6.49
N ALA A 189 -2.73 -0.85 5.28
CA ALA A 189 -2.30 -0.20 4.05
C ALA A 189 -2.97 1.18 3.83
N ILE A 190 -4.28 1.30 4.06
CA ILE A 190 -5.00 2.58 3.93
C ILE A 190 -4.54 3.56 5.01
N ARG A 191 -4.38 3.10 6.25
CA ARG A 191 -3.88 3.92 7.37
C ARG A 191 -2.47 4.46 7.07
N SER A 192 -1.56 3.60 6.58
CA SER A 192 -0.22 3.98 6.13
C SER A 192 -0.23 5.01 5.00
N SER A 193 -1.06 4.82 3.97
CA SER A 193 -1.20 5.80 2.88
C SER A 193 -1.71 7.17 3.37
N ILE A 194 -2.62 7.19 4.35
CA ILE A 194 -3.10 8.43 4.98
C ILE A 194 -1.97 9.12 5.76
N SER A 195 -1.27 8.40 6.65
CA SER A 195 -0.15 8.98 7.40
C SER A 195 0.96 9.50 6.47
N HIS A 196 1.29 8.76 5.41
CA HIS A 196 2.26 9.17 4.40
C HIS A 196 1.87 10.49 3.73
N TYR A 197 0.62 10.59 3.24
CA TYR A 197 0.12 11.80 2.59
C TYR A 197 0.12 13.02 3.54
N LEU A 198 -0.21 12.81 4.82
CA LEU A 198 -0.30 13.90 5.80
C LEU A 198 1.04 14.36 6.35
N PHE A 199 2.02 13.46 6.51
CA PHE A 199 3.18 13.71 7.37
C PHE A 199 4.55 13.48 6.73
N TYR A 200 4.66 12.78 5.59
CA TYR A 200 5.96 12.48 4.96
C TYR A 200 6.80 13.75 4.74
N SER A 201 6.19 14.78 4.12
CA SER A 201 6.86 16.05 3.76
C SER A 201 7.23 16.96 4.95
N LEU A 202 6.89 16.54 6.17
CA LEU A 202 7.40 17.10 7.43
C LEU A 202 8.55 16.26 7.97
N VAL A 203 8.36 14.94 8.06
CA VAL A 203 9.34 14.00 8.67
C VAL A 203 10.63 13.91 7.84
N ASP A 204 10.52 13.98 6.51
CA ASP A 204 11.61 14.15 5.54
C ASP A 204 12.55 15.34 5.85
N LYS A 205 12.04 16.39 6.53
CA LYS A 205 12.77 17.62 6.86
C LYS A 205 13.24 17.70 8.31
N VAL A 206 13.05 16.63 9.09
CA VAL A 206 13.54 16.54 10.46
C VAL A 206 15.05 16.31 10.43
N TYR A 207 15.82 17.05 11.23
CA TYR A 207 17.29 17.00 11.21
C TYR A 207 17.85 15.57 11.31
N LEU A 208 17.24 14.73 12.16
CA LEU A 208 17.66 13.36 12.44
C LEU A 208 17.55 12.43 11.22
N PHE A 209 16.61 12.71 10.30
CA PHE A 209 16.30 11.84 9.16
C PHE A 209 16.83 12.37 7.81
N HIS A 210 17.70 13.39 7.82
CA HIS A 210 18.36 13.84 6.60
C HIS A 210 19.25 12.74 6.01
N GLY A 211 19.12 12.47 4.71
CA GLY A 211 19.92 11.46 4.00
C GLY A 211 19.53 9.99 4.27
N VAL A 212 18.43 9.75 4.98
CA VAL A 212 17.86 8.42 5.26
C VAL A 212 17.05 7.91 4.06
N SER A 213 16.95 6.58 3.91
CA SER A 213 16.18 5.94 2.84
C SER A 213 14.68 6.29 2.87
N ASN A 214 14.09 6.39 1.68
CA ASN A 214 12.65 6.58 1.52
C ASN A 214 11.84 5.43 2.15
N ASP A 215 12.39 4.21 2.17
CA ASP A 215 11.74 3.03 2.74
C ASP A 215 11.70 3.07 4.27
N LEU A 216 12.77 3.52 4.94
CA LEU A 216 12.73 3.76 6.38
C LEU A 216 11.78 4.93 6.71
N LEU A 217 11.84 6.04 5.96
CA LEU A 217 10.90 7.16 6.13
C LEU A 217 9.43 6.71 5.98
N PHE A 218 9.11 5.89 4.98
CA PHE A 218 7.77 5.32 4.80
C PHE A 218 7.34 4.47 5.99
N GLN A 219 8.23 3.62 6.52
CA GLN A 219 7.96 2.77 7.69
C GLN A 219 7.76 3.59 8.97
N LEU A 220 8.64 4.57 9.23
CA LEU A 220 8.53 5.49 10.37
C LEU A 220 7.19 6.24 10.35
N VAL A 221 6.86 6.89 9.23
CA VAL A 221 5.62 7.65 9.07
C VAL A 221 4.38 6.76 9.16
N SER A 222 4.47 5.48 8.80
CA SER A 222 3.37 4.51 8.91
C SER A 222 3.02 4.09 10.34
N GLU A 223 3.97 4.13 11.28
CA GLU A 223 3.76 3.77 12.70
C GLU A 223 3.66 4.99 13.64
N MET A 224 4.03 6.18 13.17
CA MET A 224 3.79 7.44 13.89
C MET A 224 2.30 7.70 14.15
N LYS A 225 1.98 8.22 15.34
CA LYS A 225 0.62 8.57 15.75
C LYS A 225 0.47 10.06 16.02
N ALA A 226 -0.57 10.68 15.47
CA ALA A 226 -0.88 12.09 15.71
C ALA A 226 -1.64 12.28 17.04
N GLU A 227 -1.06 13.05 17.95
CA GLU A 227 -1.63 13.41 19.25
C GLU A 227 -1.76 14.95 19.37
N TYR A 228 -2.82 15.42 20.02
CA TYR A 228 -3.11 16.84 20.22
C TYR A 228 -3.02 17.22 21.69
N PHE A 229 -2.22 18.24 22.01
CA PHE A 229 -1.95 18.69 23.37
C PHE A 229 -2.46 20.13 23.60
N PRO A 230 -3.21 20.40 24.69
CA PRO A 230 -3.69 21.74 25.01
C PRO A 230 -2.53 22.64 25.49
N PRO A 231 -2.70 23.97 25.51
CA PRO A 231 -1.68 24.89 26.04
C PRO A 231 -1.43 24.67 27.54
N LYS A 232 -0.16 24.80 27.96
CA LYS A 232 0.35 24.59 29.33
C LYS A 232 0.30 23.13 29.82
N GLU A 233 0.17 22.17 28.91
CA GLU A 233 0.37 20.75 29.21
C GLU A 233 1.86 20.40 29.15
N ASP A 234 2.29 19.53 30.06
CA ASP A 234 3.66 19.01 30.13
C ASP A 234 3.70 17.69 29.35
N ILE A 235 4.35 17.67 28.17
CA ILE A 235 4.40 16.52 27.23
C ILE A 235 5.41 15.46 27.70
N ILE A 236 6.53 15.93 28.25
CA ILE A 236 7.63 15.14 28.80
C ILE A 236 8.06 15.80 30.10
N LEU A 237 8.32 15.02 31.15
CA LEU A 237 8.86 15.49 32.41
C LEU A 237 10.39 15.30 32.50
N GLN A 238 11.08 16.22 33.15
CA GLN A 238 12.50 16.05 33.46
C GLN A 238 12.73 14.81 34.35
N ASN A 239 13.75 14.03 34.01
CA ASN A 239 14.10 12.72 34.59
C ASN A 239 13.08 11.59 34.32
N GLU A 240 12.12 11.78 33.41
CA GLU A 240 11.24 10.70 32.95
C GLU A 240 11.98 9.67 32.08
N ALA A 241 11.56 8.41 32.13
CA ALA A 241 12.14 7.34 31.32
C ALA A 241 11.77 7.52 29.83
N PRO A 242 12.71 7.29 28.88
CA PRO A 242 12.49 7.61 27.47
C PRO A 242 11.65 6.54 26.76
N THR A 243 10.32 6.64 26.83
CA THR A 243 9.39 5.71 26.15
C THR A 243 9.15 6.04 24.69
N ASP A 244 9.05 7.33 24.37
CA ASP A 244 8.62 7.88 23.08
C ASP A 244 9.38 9.18 22.78
N PHE A 245 9.47 9.54 21.49
CA PHE A 245 9.85 10.87 21.05
C PHE A 245 8.76 11.47 20.15
N TYR A 246 8.81 12.78 19.94
CA TYR A 246 7.77 13.53 19.23
C TYR A 246 8.36 14.44 18.15
N VAL A 247 7.74 14.48 16.96
CA VAL A 247 7.97 15.53 15.95
C VAL A 247 6.85 16.57 16.06
N LEU A 248 7.18 17.85 16.16
CA LEU A 248 6.18 18.92 16.26
C LEU A 248 5.61 19.26 14.87
N VAL A 249 4.30 19.06 14.68
CA VAL A 249 3.58 19.34 13.41
C VAL A 249 3.07 20.78 13.37
N THR A 250 2.41 21.20 14.45
CA THR A 250 1.92 22.57 14.62
C THR A 250 1.97 22.95 16.10
N GLY A 251 2.10 24.25 16.40
CA GLY A 251 2.22 24.76 17.76
C GLY A 251 3.63 25.25 18.08
N VAL A 252 3.93 25.40 19.38
CA VAL A 252 5.24 25.82 19.91
C VAL A 252 5.40 25.23 21.32
N ALA A 253 6.57 24.68 21.64
CA ALA A 253 6.90 24.18 22.98
C ALA A 253 7.95 25.04 23.73
N ILE A 254 8.05 24.86 25.04
CA ILE A 254 8.92 25.62 25.97
C ILE A 254 10.16 24.81 26.35
N ILE A 255 11.00 24.53 25.35
CA ILE A 255 12.46 24.44 25.47
C ILE A 255 12.99 25.11 24.20
N GLY A 256 13.92 26.07 24.29
CA GLY A 256 14.56 26.68 23.10
C GLY A 256 13.65 27.36 22.04
N GLU A 257 12.34 27.47 22.28
CA GLU A 257 11.32 27.80 21.26
C GLU A 257 11.20 26.80 20.09
N VAL A 258 11.03 25.50 20.40
CA VAL A 258 10.68 24.43 19.43
C VAL A 258 9.55 24.85 18.47
N LYS A 259 9.76 24.67 17.17
CA LYS A 259 8.88 25.01 16.04
C LYS A 259 8.44 23.75 15.27
N ALA A 260 7.53 23.93 14.31
CA ALA A 260 7.09 22.86 13.43
C ALA A 260 8.27 22.33 12.58
N GLY A 261 8.48 21.01 12.60
CA GLY A 261 9.63 20.33 11.99
C GLY A 261 10.70 19.86 12.99
N ASP A 262 10.70 20.40 14.21
CA ASP A 262 11.68 20.04 15.23
C ASP A 262 11.29 18.74 15.97
N LEU A 263 12.30 18.06 16.52
CA LEU A 263 12.17 16.88 17.39
C LEU A 263 12.13 17.25 18.87
N ILE A 264 11.56 16.33 19.66
CA ILE A 264 11.49 16.43 21.11
C ILE A 264 11.65 15.04 21.74
N GLY A 265 12.67 14.86 22.59
CA GLY A 265 12.87 13.67 23.43
C GLY A 265 13.68 12.55 22.78
N GLU A 266 14.17 12.77 21.57
CA GLU A 266 14.98 11.86 20.77
C GLU A 266 16.30 11.49 21.45
N ILE A 267 16.96 12.44 22.14
CA ILE A 267 18.21 12.20 22.90
C ILE A 267 17.98 11.13 23.97
N GLY A 268 16.86 11.19 24.67
CA GLY A 268 16.50 10.18 25.66
C GLY A 268 16.28 8.81 25.03
N VAL A 269 15.55 8.74 23.91
CA VAL A 269 15.20 7.48 23.22
C VAL A 269 16.43 6.80 22.61
N LEU A 270 17.29 7.57 21.92
CA LEU A 270 18.47 7.07 21.21
C LEU A 270 19.58 6.66 22.19
N CYS A 271 19.89 7.49 23.18
CA CYS A 271 20.97 7.24 24.14
C CYS A 271 20.52 6.44 25.38
N TYR A 272 19.24 6.06 25.47
CA TYR A 272 18.60 5.38 26.62
C TYR A 272 18.82 6.11 27.97
N ARG A 273 18.53 7.41 28.00
CA ARG A 273 18.77 8.27 29.18
C ARG A 273 17.48 8.94 29.65
N PRO A 274 17.35 9.27 30.95
CA PRO A 274 16.25 10.08 31.45
C PRO A 274 16.15 11.41 30.71
N GLN A 275 14.92 11.88 30.49
CA GLN A 275 14.68 13.09 29.69
C GLN A 275 15.24 14.34 30.38
N LEU A 276 16.07 15.11 29.66
CA LEU A 276 16.92 16.16 30.24
C LEU A 276 16.15 17.36 30.80
N PHE A 277 14.95 17.60 30.30
CA PHE A 277 14.16 18.82 30.53
C PHE A 277 12.66 18.51 30.51
N THR A 278 11.86 19.38 31.14
CA THR A 278 10.39 19.32 31.04
C THR A 278 9.92 20.09 29.80
N VAL A 279 9.18 19.42 28.92
CA VAL A 279 8.61 20.01 27.69
C VAL A 279 7.19 20.49 27.97
N ARG A 280 6.93 21.80 27.90
CA ARG A 280 5.57 22.36 28.04
C ARG A 280 5.06 23.00 26.76
N THR A 281 3.78 22.87 26.43
CA THR A 281 3.16 23.58 25.29
C THR A 281 2.91 25.07 25.59
N LYS A 282 3.17 25.97 24.62
CA LYS A 282 2.70 27.38 24.66
C LYS A 282 1.26 27.55 24.16
N ARG A 283 0.87 26.73 23.18
CA ARG A 283 -0.39 26.80 22.43
C ARG A 283 -0.97 25.40 22.25
N LEU A 284 -2.19 25.28 21.72
CA LEU A 284 -2.64 24.02 21.13
C LEU A 284 -1.58 23.55 20.13
N SER A 285 -1.09 22.34 20.31
CA SER A 285 -0.01 21.76 19.51
C SER A 285 -0.38 20.36 19.03
N GLN A 286 0.00 20.03 17.80
CA GLN A 286 -0.12 18.69 17.22
C GLN A 286 1.27 18.09 17.12
N LEU A 287 1.46 16.88 17.64
CA LEU A 287 2.72 16.17 17.60
C LEU A 287 2.55 14.77 17.00
N LEU A 288 3.56 14.29 16.29
CA LEU A 288 3.68 12.90 15.86
C LEU A 288 4.54 12.15 16.86
N ARG A 289 3.91 11.28 17.63
CA ARG A 289 4.56 10.38 18.57
C ARG A 289 5.11 9.16 17.84
N LEU A 290 6.35 8.77 18.12
CA LEU A 290 6.87 7.45 17.80
C LEU A 290 7.46 6.79 19.05
N ASN A 291 7.12 5.51 19.24
CA ASN A 291 7.59 4.74 20.39
C ASN A 291 9.00 4.18 20.16
N ARG A 292 9.82 4.16 21.21
CA ARG A 292 11.19 3.60 21.21
C ARG A 292 11.28 2.20 20.60
N THR A 293 10.34 1.31 20.94
CA THR A 293 10.39 -0.08 20.44
C THR A 293 10.05 -0.18 18.95
N ALA A 294 9.03 0.57 18.49
CA ALA A 294 8.69 0.63 17.07
C ALA A 294 9.83 1.24 16.25
N PHE A 295 10.43 2.34 16.74
CA PHE A 295 11.57 2.98 16.11
C PHE A 295 12.77 2.03 15.98
N LEU A 296 13.22 1.40 17.07
CA LEU A 296 14.37 0.49 17.04
C LEU A 296 14.12 -0.71 16.12
N ASN A 297 12.91 -1.27 16.09
CA ASN A 297 12.57 -2.38 15.18
C ASN A 297 12.62 -1.96 13.70
N ILE A 298 12.19 -0.74 13.37
CA ILE A 298 12.24 -0.19 12.00
C ILE A 298 13.69 0.06 11.56
N VAL A 299 14.53 0.60 12.45
CA VAL A 299 15.96 0.83 12.17
C VAL A 299 16.75 -0.50 12.12
N GLN A 300 16.36 -1.51 12.90
CA GLN A 300 16.98 -2.85 12.84
C GLN A 300 16.78 -3.52 11.47
N ALA A 301 15.67 -3.26 10.78
CA ALA A 301 15.46 -3.74 9.41
C ALA A 301 16.32 -3.00 8.37
N ASN A 302 16.92 -1.86 8.71
CA ASN A 302 17.63 -0.96 7.78
C ASN A 302 18.88 -0.38 8.49
N VAL A 303 19.79 -1.24 8.95
CA VAL A 303 20.92 -0.87 9.84
C VAL A 303 21.78 0.28 9.27
N GLY A 304 21.92 0.37 7.95
CA GLY A 304 22.61 1.48 7.27
C GLY A 304 22.02 2.86 7.63
N ASP A 305 20.70 3.01 7.60
CA ASP A 305 20.03 4.26 7.99
C ASP A 305 20.22 4.60 9.48
N GLY A 306 20.36 3.59 10.34
CA GLY A 306 20.70 3.77 11.76
C GLY A 306 22.03 4.49 11.96
N THR A 307 22.99 4.28 11.07
CA THR A 307 24.29 4.97 11.09
C THR A 307 24.17 6.43 10.66
N VAL A 308 23.29 6.73 9.69
CA VAL A 308 22.99 8.11 9.23
C VAL A 308 22.30 8.88 10.36
N ILE A 309 21.29 8.28 10.98
CA ILE A 309 20.57 8.80 12.15
C ILE A 309 21.55 9.15 13.30
N MET A 310 22.51 8.26 13.60
CA MET A 310 23.50 8.51 14.65
C MET A 310 24.48 9.64 14.29
N ASN A 311 24.93 9.72 13.03
CA ASN A 311 25.75 10.84 12.58
C ASN A 311 24.99 12.18 12.63
N ASN A 312 23.72 12.21 12.22
CA ASN A 312 22.87 13.40 12.30
C ASN A 312 22.69 13.88 13.76
N LEU A 313 22.50 12.96 14.71
CA LEU A 313 22.45 13.28 16.14
C LEU A 313 23.78 13.87 16.63
N LEU A 314 24.90 13.22 16.34
CA LEU A 314 26.23 13.66 16.81
C LEU A 314 26.66 14.99 16.20
N GLN A 315 26.31 15.25 14.94
CA GLN A 315 26.57 16.53 14.29
C GLN A 315 25.72 17.65 14.91
N HIS A 316 24.41 17.42 15.10
CA HIS A 316 23.53 18.37 15.79
C HIS A 316 24.01 18.70 17.20
N LEU A 317 24.48 17.70 17.97
CA LEU A 317 25.07 17.90 19.30
C LEU A 317 26.43 18.63 19.28
N LYS A 318 27.17 18.60 18.16
CA LYS A 318 28.42 19.37 17.96
C LYS A 318 28.16 20.82 17.56
N ASP A 319 27.08 21.07 16.84
CA ASP A 319 26.68 22.41 16.40
C ASP A 319 25.95 23.20 17.51
N GLN A 320 25.37 22.52 18.51
CA GLN A 320 24.77 23.13 19.70
C GLN A 320 25.82 23.56 20.75
N LYS A 321 25.92 24.87 20.99
CA LYS A 321 26.90 25.51 21.91
C LYS A 321 26.41 25.61 23.36
N ASP A 322 25.53 24.71 23.79
CA ASP A 322 25.02 24.69 25.15
C ASP A 322 25.89 23.78 26.04
N PRO A 323 26.39 24.23 27.21
CA PRO A 323 27.26 23.41 28.07
C PRO A 323 26.64 22.08 28.55
N ILE A 324 25.31 22.00 28.59
CA ILE A 324 24.59 20.75 28.86
C ILE A 324 24.74 19.78 27.68
N MET A 325 24.72 20.28 26.45
CA MET A 325 24.80 19.50 25.21
C MET A 325 26.22 19.06 24.88
N GLU A 326 27.23 19.86 25.23
CA GLU A 326 28.63 19.40 25.25
C GLU A 326 28.81 18.19 26.18
N GLY A 327 28.17 18.21 27.36
CA GLY A 327 28.12 17.07 28.27
C GLY A 327 27.35 15.86 27.71
N VAL A 328 26.22 16.09 27.04
CA VAL A 328 25.43 15.06 26.35
C VAL A 328 26.25 14.39 25.24
N LEU A 329 26.96 15.19 24.43
CA LEU A 329 27.83 14.73 23.36
C LEU A 329 28.94 13.85 23.91
N LEU A 330 29.69 14.33 24.91
CA LEU A 330 30.78 13.59 25.52
C LEU A 330 30.31 12.26 26.15
N GLU A 331 29.15 12.26 26.82
CA GLU A 331 28.56 11.02 27.35
C GLU A 331 28.10 10.08 26.24
N THR A 332 27.49 10.60 25.17
CA THR A 332 27.02 9.79 24.03
C THR A 332 28.18 9.18 23.24
N GLU A 333 29.26 9.92 22.97
CA GLU A 333 30.47 9.36 22.35
C GLU A 333 31.16 8.34 23.27
N ASN A 334 31.14 8.55 24.61
CA ASN A 334 31.58 7.53 25.56
C ASN A 334 30.65 6.29 25.60
N MET A 335 29.35 6.43 25.35
CA MET A 335 28.43 5.28 25.27
C MET A 335 28.62 4.51 23.96
N LEU A 336 28.87 5.20 22.85
CA LEU A 336 29.22 4.63 21.54
C LEU A 336 30.52 3.82 21.60
N ALA A 337 31.64 4.42 22.02
CA ALA A 337 32.92 3.70 22.16
C ALA A 337 32.85 2.52 23.16
N ARG A 338 31.89 2.56 24.11
CA ARG A 338 31.60 1.46 25.05
C ARG A 338 30.53 0.49 24.56
N GLY A 339 30.04 0.60 23.33
CA GLY A 339 29.00 -0.26 22.73
C GLY A 339 27.64 -0.22 23.45
N ARG A 340 27.39 0.74 24.35
CA ARG A 340 26.20 0.76 25.24
C ARG A 340 24.97 1.42 24.61
N MET A 341 24.93 1.51 23.28
CA MET A 341 23.79 2.01 22.53
C MET A 341 22.91 0.84 22.08
N ASP A 342 21.59 0.97 22.25
CA ASP A 342 20.60 0.00 21.77
C ASP A 342 20.25 0.20 20.28
N LEU A 343 20.70 1.31 19.68
CA LEU A 343 20.55 1.55 18.24
C LEU A 343 21.46 0.57 17.48
N PRO A 344 20.94 -0.19 16.50
CA PRO A 344 21.78 -1.05 15.67
C PRO A 344 22.66 -0.19 14.76
N LEU A 345 23.96 -0.48 14.78
CA LEU A 345 25.01 0.20 14.02
C LEU A 345 25.84 -0.86 13.30
N SER A 346 26.25 -0.58 12.06
CA SER A 346 27.09 -1.51 11.29
C SER A 346 28.57 -1.41 11.69
N LEU A 347 29.33 -2.47 11.39
CA LEU A 347 30.80 -2.46 11.51
C LEU A 347 31.43 -1.33 10.66
N CYS A 348 30.85 -1.06 9.48
CA CYS A 348 31.25 0.02 8.59
C CYS A 348 31.21 1.41 9.25
N PHE A 349 30.27 1.67 10.18
CA PHE A 349 30.22 2.93 10.94
C PHE A 349 31.37 3.06 11.92
N ALA A 350 31.73 1.98 12.63
CA ALA A 350 32.86 1.98 13.55
C ALA A 350 34.20 2.14 12.80
N ALA A 351 34.37 1.41 11.70
CA ALA A 351 35.53 1.54 10.81
C ALA A 351 35.66 2.95 10.22
N SER A 352 34.56 3.58 9.78
CA SER A 352 34.56 4.95 9.23
C SER A 352 34.99 6.02 10.25
N ARG A 353 34.79 5.74 11.55
CA ARG A 353 35.24 6.59 12.67
C ARG A 353 36.67 6.28 13.17
N GLY A 354 37.26 5.16 12.77
CA GLY A 354 38.48 4.63 13.40
C GLY A 354 38.27 4.18 14.85
N ASP A 355 37.03 3.85 15.25
CA ASP A 355 36.66 3.51 16.63
C ASP A 355 36.86 2.00 16.88
N ASP A 356 38.12 1.63 17.15
CA ASP A 356 38.57 0.25 17.39
C ASP A 356 37.86 -0.40 18.59
N LEU A 357 37.56 0.38 19.63
CA LEU A 357 36.82 -0.02 20.82
C LEU A 357 35.36 -0.38 20.52
N LEU A 358 34.64 0.44 19.74
CA LEU A 358 33.29 0.11 19.26
C LEU A 358 33.32 -1.09 18.32
N LEU A 359 34.25 -1.11 17.37
CA LEU A 359 34.38 -2.18 16.36
C LEU A 359 34.58 -3.55 17.01
N HIS A 360 35.56 -3.66 17.92
CA HIS A 360 35.82 -4.87 18.70
C HIS A 360 34.62 -5.32 19.54
N GLN A 361 33.79 -4.39 20.03
CA GLN A 361 32.58 -4.74 20.78
C GLN A 361 31.42 -5.21 19.89
N LEU A 362 31.26 -4.64 18.70
CA LEU A 362 30.29 -5.14 17.71
C LEU A 362 30.68 -6.55 17.23
N LEU A 363 31.96 -6.76 16.91
CA LEU A 363 32.50 -8.08 16.57
C LEU A 363 32.28 -9.11 17.71
N ARG A 364 32.53 -8.74 18.97
CA ARG A 364 32.21 -9.58 20.14
C ARG A 364 30.72 -9.87 20.37
N ARG A 365 29.81 -9.13 19.72
CA ARG A 365 28.36 -9.44 19.72
C ARG A 365 27.96 -10.43 18.62
N GLY A 366 28.88 -10.79 17.72
CA GLY A 366 28.62 -11.71 16.63
C GLY A 366 28.04 -11.06 15.37
N LEU A 367 28.33 -9.79 15.11
CA LEU A 367 28.22 -9.24 13.75
C LEU A 367 29.30 -9.88 12.87
N ASP A 368 28.95 -10.24 11.63
CA ASP A 368 29.90 -10.86 10.68
C ASP A 368 30.87 -9.77 10.15
N PRO A 369 32.20 -9.94 10.28
CA PRO A 369 33.19 -9.00 9.73
C PRO A 369 33.02 -8.67 8.25
N ASN A 370 32.35 -9.55 7.50
CA ASN A 370 32.13 -9.50 6.07
C ASN A 370 30.79 -8.86 5.67
N GLU A 371 30.00 -8.35 6.63
CA GLU A 371 28.84 -7.51 6.33
C GLU A 371 29.27 -6.29 5.50
N SER A 372 28.59 -6.12 4.36
CA SER A 372 28.82 -5.04 3.40
C SER A 372 27.78 -3.93 3.49
N ASP A 373 28.17 -2.71 3.10
CA ASP A 373 27.24 -1.60 2.89
C ASP A 373 26.44 -1.75 1.59
N ASN A 374 25.54 -0.80 1.31
CA ASN A 374 24.72 -0.78 0.10
C ASN A 374 25.54 -0.71 -1.21
N ASN A 375 26.84 -0.42 -1.15
CA ASN A 375 27.77 -0.40 -2.27
C ASN A 375 28.65 -1.68 -2.32
N GLY A 376 28.43 -2.66 -1.43
CA GLY A 376 29.21 -3.89 -1.34
C GLY A 376 30.50 -3.77 -0.50
N ARG A 377 30.81 -2.60 0.06
CA ARG A 377 32.05 -2.38 0.82
C ARG A 377 31.92 -2.95 2.24
N THR A 378 32.78 -3.89 2.59
CA THR A 378 32.90 -4.40 3.96
C THR A 378 33.57 -3.37 4.88
N ALA A 379 33.47 -3.57 6.20
CA ALA A 379 34.15 -2.72 7.17
C ALA A 379 35.68 -2.66 6.95
N LEU A 380 36.26 -3.71 6.36
CA LEU A 380 37.68 -3.80 6.05
C LEU A 380 38.10 -2.83 4.93
N HIS A 381 37.29 -2.67 3.88
CA HIS A 381 37.52 -1.65 2.83
C HIS A 381 37.63 -0.25 3.46
N ILE A 382 36.69 0.08 4.35
CA ILE A 382 36.61 1.39 4.99
C ILE A 382 37.77 1.61 5.98
N ALA A 383 38.13 0.61 6.78
CA ALA A 383 39.28 0.70 7.68
C ALA A 383 40.60 0.91 6.92
N SER A 384 40.75 0.24 5.77
CA SER A 384 41.90 0.39 4.87
C SER A 384 41.97 1.77 4.22
N ALA A 385 40.86 2.26 3.66
CA ALA A 385 40.75 3.61 3.09
C ALA A 385 40.91 4.75 4.11
N LYS A 386 40.84 4.44 5.42
CA LYS A 386 41.00 5.39 6.53
C LYS A 386 42.36 5.32 7.24
N GLY A 387 43.27 4.44 6.82
CA GLY A 387 44.56 4.31 7.51
C GLY A 387 44.46 3.76 8.94
N SER A 388 43.38 3.06 9.28
CA SER A 388 43.07 2.66 10.67
C SER A 388 43.63 1.26 11.00
N GLU A 389 44.95 1.17 11.23
CA GLU A 389 45.68 -0.09 11.48
C GLU A 389 45.02 -0.98 12.55
N ASN A 390 44.65 -0.44 13.72
CA ASN A 390 43.96 -1.19 14.78
C ASN A 390 42.64 -1.82 14.30
N CYS A 391 41.87 -1.09 13.48
CA CYS A 391 40.59 -1.58 12.95
C CYS A 391 40.79 -2.70 11.93
N VAL A 392 41.84 -2.61 11.09
CA VAL A 392 42.21 -3.66 10.13
C VAL A 392 42.64 -4.92 10.87
N LEU A 393 43.50 -4.81 11.88
CA LEU A 393 43.91 -5.94 12.74
C LEU A 393 42.70 -6.63 13.38
N LEU A 394 41.83 -5.87 14.04
CA LEU A 394 40.63 -6.40 14.70
C LEU A 394 39.65 -7.09 13.74
N LEU A 395 39.55 -6.64 12.50
CA LEU A 395 38.69 -7.28 11.49
C LEU A 395 39.30 -8.60 11.01
N LEU A 396 40.61 -8.64 10.77
CA LEU A 396 41.32 -9.86 10.36
C LEU A 396 41.34 -10.90 11.49
N ASP A 397 41.60 -10.49 12.73
CA ASP A 397 41.55 -11.34 13.95
C ASP A 397 40.19 -12.04 14.13
N PHE A 398 39.10 -11.43 13.67
CA PHE A 398 37.75 -11.97 13.73
C PHE A 398 37.30 -12.67 12.43
N GLY A 399 38.13 -12.72 11.39
CA GLY A 399 37.87 -13.47 10.15
C GLY A 399 37.24 -12.67 9.00
N ALA A 400 37.56 -11.38 8.86
CA ALA A 400 37.28 -10.63 7.64
C ALA A 400 38.12 -11.14 6.47
N ASP A 401 37.51 -11.27 5.28
CA ASP A 401 38.19 -11.67 4.05
C ASP A 401 38.91 -10.45 3.41
N PRO A 402 40.25 -10.43 3.35
CA PRO A 402 41.01 -9.37 2.70
C PRO A 402 40.87 -9.36 1.17
N ASN A 403 40.26 -10.39 0.58
CA ASN A 403 39.94 -10.51 -0.84
C ASN A 403 38.44 -10.26 -1.15
N SER A 404 37.66 -9.84 -0.15
CA SER A 404 36.30 -9.31 -0.37
C SER A 404 36.33 -8.16 -1.37
N LYS A 405 35.25 -7.99 -2.15
CA LYS A 405 35.15 -6.94 -3.17
C LYS A 405 33.87 -6.13 -3.03
N ASP A 406 33.95 -4.85 -3.37
CA ASP A 406 32.78 -3.99 -3.52
C ASP A 406 32.11 -4.11 -4.91
N SER A 407 31.07 -3.30 -5.15
CA SER A 407 30.32 -3.32 -6.42
C SER A 407 31.11 -2.80 -7.63
N ASP A 408 32.17 -2.03 -7.40
CA ASP A 408 33.03 -1.47 -8.44
C ASP A 408 34.27 -2.36 -8.72
N GLY A 409 34.44 -3.44 -7.94
CA GLY A 409 35.53 -4.41 -8.08
C GLY A 409 36.80 -4.03 -7.30
N ASN A 410 36.73 -3.04 -6.41
CA ASN A 410 37.81 -2.72 -5.47
C ASN A 410 37.97 -3.82 -4.44
N SER A 411 39.17 -3.92 -3.86
CA SER A 411 39.45 -4.76 -2.69
C SER A 411 40.05 -3.90 -1.56
N PRO A 412 40.04 -4.34 -0.29
CA PRO A 412 40.63 -3.61 0.82
C PRO A 412 42.12 -3.27 0.61
N LEU A 413 42.85 -4.13 -0.11
CA LEU A 413 44.25 -3.89 -0.46
C LEU A 413 44.40 -2.73 -1.46
N TRP A 414 43.52 -2.64 -2.46
CA TRP A 414 43.52 -1.50 -3.38
C TRP A 414 43.15 -0.20 -2.67
N GLU A 415 42.16 -0.22 -1.77
CA GLU A 415 41.80 0.95 -0.95
C GLU A 415 42.96 1.43 -0.07
N ALA A 416 43.76 0.53 0.50
CA ALA A 416 44.97 0.90 1.23
C ALA A 416 46.01 1.58 0.32
N ILE A 417 46.28 1.03 -0.87
CA ILE A 417 47.28 1.53 -1.83
C ILE A 417 46.86 2.89 -2.42
N LEU A 418 45.61 3.00 -2.88
CA LEU A 418 45.05 4.22 -3.47
C LEU A 418 45.21 5.45 -2.55
N ASN A 419 44.93 5.24 -1.26
CA ASN A 419 45.03 6.26 -0.21
C ASN A 419 46.45 6.40 0.40
N GLY A 420 47.43 5.59 -0.02
CA GLY A 420 48.83 5.68 0.39
C GLY A 420 49.17 5.04 1.75
N HIS A 421 48.33 4.13 2.25
CA HIS A 421 48.50 3.45 3.54
C HIS A 421 49.36 2.19 3.43
N GLU A 422 50.64 2.38 3.06
CA GLU A 422 51.64 1.31 2.88
C GLU A 422 51.73 0.28 4.04
N PRO A 423 51.64 0.67 5.34
CA PRO A 423 51.66 -0.30 6.44
C PRO A 423 50.47 -1.27 6.38
N ILE A 424 49.28 -0.77 6.01
CA ILE A 424 48.07 -1.57 5.88
C ILE A 424 48.13 -2.45 4.63
N ALA A 425 48.67 -1.97 3.52
CA ALA A 425 48.87 -2.76 2.32
C ALA A 425 49.75 -4.01 2.60
N LYS A 426 50.82 -3.84 3.38
CA LYS A 426 51.67 -4.94 3.87
C LYS A 426 50.91 -5.88 4.81
N LEU A 427 50.25 -5.33 5.83
CA LEU A 427 49.48 -6.08 6.82
C LEU A 427 48.38 -6.96 6.19
N LEU A 428 47.70 -6.45 5.15
CA LEU A 428 46.73 -7.21 4.36
C LEU A 428 47.39 -8.34 3.56
N GLN A 429 48.54 -8.09 2.93
CA GLN A 429 49.30 -9.11 2.18
C GLN A 429 49.84 -10.21 3.11
N ASP A 430 50.35 -9.86 4.28
CA ASP A 430 50.77 -10.80 5.33
C ASP A 430 49.62 -11.70 5.82
N ASN A 431 48.37 -11.24 5.70
CA ASN A 431 47.14 -11.98 6.01
C ASN A 431 46.44 -12.58 4.77
N GLY A 432 47.11 -12.64 3.62
CA GLY A 432 46.63 -13.37 2.43
C GLY A 432 45.79 -12.57 1.44
N ALA A 433 45.93 -11.23 1.39
CA ALA A 433 45.40 -10.42 0.30
C ALA A 433 46.17 -10.68 -1.02
N ASP A 434 45.49 -11.22 -2.04
CA ASP A 434 45.99 -11.24 -3.41
C ASP A 434 45.59 -9.94 -4.11
N PHE A 435 46.57 -9.24 -4.69
CA PHE A 435 46.31 -8.04 -5.50
C PHE A 435 45.45 -8.34 -6.74
N ASN A 436 45.55 -9.56 -7.29
CA ASN A 436 44.75 -10.01 -8.43
C ASN A 436 43.31 -10.40 -8.05
N SER A 437 42.91 -10.27 -6.78
CA SER A 437 41.51 -10.40 -6.38
C SER A 437 40.63 -9.29 -6.98
N GLY A 438 41.11 -8.05 -7.07
CA GLY A 438 40.35 -6.91 -7.57
C GLY A 438 40.38 -6.72 -9.10
N ASP A 439 39.63 -5.74 -9.63
CA ASP A 439 39.76 -5.33 -11.04
C ASP A 439 41.01 -4.47 -11.25
N VAL A 440 42.15 -5.16 -11.44
CA VAL A 440 43.45 -4.56 -11.76
C VAL A 440 43.41 -3.67 -13.01
N GLY A 441 42.49 -3.93 -13.96
CA GLY A 441 42.28 -3.06 -15.12
C GLY A 441 41.68 -1.71 -14.73
N GLN A 442 40.66 -1.73 -13.87
CA GLN A 442 40.08 -0.52 -13.26
C GLN A 442 41.09 0.20 -12.36
N PHE A 443 41.95 -0.52 -11.63
CA PHE A 443 42.97 0.07 -10.76
C PHE A 443 44.02 0.82 -11.57
N ALA A 444 44.53 0.19 -12.63
CA ALA A 444 45.46 0.82 -13.56
C ALA A 444 44.84 2.03 -14.26
N CYS A 445 43.58 1.93 -14.72
CA CYS A 445 42.83 3.09 -15.23
C CYS A 445 42.73 4.22 -14.20
N THR A 446 42.32 3.94 -12.98
CA THR A 446 42.17 4.96 -11.90
C THR A 446 43.50 5.66 -11.61
N ALA A 447 44.61 4.92 -11.57
CA ALA A 447 45.95 5.50 -11.39
C ALA A 447 46.37 6.40 -12.57
N THR A 448 46.00 6.04 -13.81
CA THR A 448 46.20 6.91 -14.99
C THR A 448 45.30 8.14 -15.00
N GLU A 449 44.02 8.00 -14.61
CA GLU A 449 43.05 9.11 -14.51
C GLU A 449 43.51 10.14 -13.46
N GLN A 450 44.20 9.71 -12.40
CA GLN A 450 44.86 10.59 -11.41
C GLN A 450 46.26 11.10 -11.84
N SER A 451 46.78 10.68 -13.01
CA SER A 451 48.18 10.92 -13.44
C SER A 451 49.26 10.51 -12.42
N ARG A 452 48.96 9.56 -11.51
CA ARG A 452 49.89 9.09 -10.47
C ARG A 452 50.74 7.93 -10.99
N LEU A 453 51.83 8.27 -11.69
CA LEU A 453 52.82 7.30 -12.17
C LEU A 453 53.37 6.39 -11.04
N ASP A 454 53.46 6.89 -9.80
CA ASP A 454 53.93 6.09 -8.67
C ASP A 454 52.93 5.02 -8.21
N LEU A 455 51.61 5.27 -8.29
CA LEU A 455 50.61 4.21 -8.08
C LEU A 455 50.75 3.09 -9.12
N LEU A 456 51.10 3.40 -10.38
CA LEU A 456 51.34 2.38 -11.39
C LEU A 456 52.58 1.52 -11.09
N LYS A 457 53.62 2.12 -10.47
CA LYS A 457 54.78 1.36 -9.96
C LYS A 457 54.39 0.48 -8.78
N GLU A 458 53.55 0.96 -7.87
CA GLU A 458 53.04 0.18 -6.72
C GLU A 458 52.15 -0.99 -7.18
N ILE A 459 51.24 -0.77 -8.14
CA ILE A 459 50.42 -1.82 -8.78
C ILE A 459 51.32 -2.93 -9.34
N VAL A 460 52.34 -2.58 -10.14
CA VAL A 460 53.28 -3.56 -10.70
C VAL A 460 54.12 -4.22 -9.60
N GLY A 461 54.54 -3.46 -8.58
CA GLY A 461 55.33 -3.94 -7.43
C GLY A 461 54.58 -4.98 -6.59
N HIS A 462 53.26 -4.89 -6.50
CA HIS A 462 52.39 -5.89 -5.86
C HIS A 462 51.86 -6.97 -6.84
N GLY A 463 52.44 -7.09 -8.04
CA GLY A 463 52.12 -8.16 -9.00
C GLY A 463 50.87 -7.93 -9.85
N GLY A 464 50.40 -6.68 -9.95
CA GLY A 464 49.27 -6.28 -10.78
C GLY A 464 49.62 -6.10 -12.26
N ASP A 465 48.88 -6.79 -13.12
CA ASP A 465 48.95 -6.69 -14.59
C ASP A 465 48.23 -5.43 -15.11
N VAL A 466 48.99 -4.32 -15.23
CA VAL A 466 48.53 -3.02 -15.76
C VAL A 466 48.08 -3.04 -17.24
N THR A 467 48.21 -4.16 -17.95
CA THR A 467 47.78 -4.30 -19.36
C THR A 467 46.33 -4.76 -19.51
N ARG A 468 45.69 -5.13 -18.39
CA ARG A 468 44.28 -5.55 -18.35
C ARG A 468 43.33 -4.40 -18.72
N PRO A 469 42.28 -4.69 -19.48
CA PRO A 469 41.19 -3.74 -19.66
C PRO A 469 40.27 -3.77 -18.44
N LYS A 470 39.65 -2.63 -18.11
CA LYS A 470 38.47 -2.61 -17.23
C LYS A 470 37.25 -3.18 -17.97
N ALA A 471 36.12 -3.36 -17.27
CA ALA A 471 34.93 -4.05 -17.80
C ALA A 471 34.38 -3.55 -19.16
N ASN A 472 34.69 -2.31 -19.58
CA ASN A 472 34.30 -1.75 -20.89
C ASN A 472 35.37 -1.91 -22.00
N GLY A 473 36.40 -2.74 -21.81
CA GLY A 473 37.47 -2.95 -22.80
C GLY A 473 38.55 -1.87 -22.82
N THR A 474 38.31 -0.68 -22.26
CA THR A 474 39.32 0.39 -22.13
C THR A 474 40.49 -0.09 -21.27
N THR A 475 41.72 0.13 -21.73
CA THR A 475 42.95 -0.12 -20.94
C THR A 475 43.51 1.19 -20.39
N ALA A 476 44.39 1.11 -19.39
CA ALA A 476 45.15 2.25 -18.88
C ALA A 476 45.89 3.03 -19.99
N LEU A 477 46.29 2.37 -21.09
CA LEU A 477 46.94 3.04 -22.23
C LEU A 477 45.97 3.93 -23.03
N HIS A 478 44.67 3.64 -23.06
CA HIS A 478 43.68 4.55 -23.67
C HIS A 478 43.56 5.84 -22.87
N VAL A 479 43.50 5.73 -21.54
CA VAL A 479 43.44 6.88 -20.61
C VAL A 479 44.73 7.70 -20.68
N ALA A 480 45.89 7.05 -20.62
CA ALA A 480 47.17 7.74 -20.70
C ALA A 480 47.33 8.56 -21.99
N VAL A 481 46.65 8.14 -23.07
CA VAL A 481 46.56 8.89 -24.32
C VAL A 481 45.51 10.01 -24.26
N SER A 482 44.36 9.84 -23.60
CA SER A 482 43.36 10.93 -23.47
C SER A 482 43.84 12.08 -22.58
N GLU A 483 44.66 11.77 -21.57
CA GLU A 483 45.25 12.78 -20.66
C GLU A 483 46.61 13.32 -21.14
N ASP A 484 47.04 13.00 -22.37
CA ASP A 484 48.34 13.35 -22.99
C ASP A 484 49.57 13.07 -22.10
N ASN A 485 49.48 12.03 -21.25
CA ASN A 485 50.51 11.74 -20.25
C ASN A 485 51.63 10.87 -20.84
N VAL A 486 52.54 11.51 -21.57
CA VAL A 486 53.69 10.91 -22.26
C VAL A 486 54.53 9.98 -21.37
N GLU A 487 54.73 10.32 -20.09
CA GLU A 487 55.51 9.49 -19.15
C GLU A 487 54.79 8.19 -18.79
N ILE A 488 53.49 8.27 -18.50
CA ILE A 488 52.63 7.11 -18.23
C ILE A 488 52.48 6.24 -19.48
N VAL A 489 52.27 6.84 -20.66
CA VAL A 489 52.24 6.12 -21.94
C VAL A 489 53.52 5.30 -22.11
N LYS A 490 54.69 5.91 -21.90
CA LYS A 490 55.98 5.22 -21.96
C LYS A 490 56.08 4.09 -20.93
N PHE A 491 55.69 4.32 -19.67
CA PHE A 491 55.71 3.30 -18.61
C PHE A 491 54.83 2.08 -18.96
N LEU A 492 53.60 2.31 -19.42
CA LEU A 492 52.66 1.24 -19.78
C LEU A 492 53.14 0.45 -21.01
N LEU A 493 53.71 1.14 -22.00
CA LEU A 493 54.37 0.50 -23.14
C LEU A 493 55.54 -0.38 -22.67
N ASP A 494 56.37 0.10 -21.76
CA ASP A 494 57.51 -0.65 -21.21
C ASP A 494 57.09 -1.86 -20.36
N HIS A 495 55.85 -1.89 -19.86
CA HIS A 495 55.20 -3.07 -19.25
C HIS A 495 54.34 -3.90 -20.23
N GLY A 496 54.44 -3.66 -21.55
CA GLY A 496 53.86 -4.51 -22.58
C GLY A 496 52.43 -4.15 -23.02
N ALA A 497 51.91 -2.97 -22.67
CA ALA A 497 50.59 -2.54 -23.11
C ALA A 497 50.46 -2.46 -24.65
N ASP A 498 49.39 -3.06 -25.19
CA ASP A 498 49.14 -3.13 -26.63
C ASP A 498 48.52 -1.83 -27.17
N ILE A 499 49.16 -1.29 -28.22
CA ILE A 499 48.84 -0.04 -28.91
C ILE A 499 47.66 -0.21 -29.89
N ASP A 500 47.38 -1.44 -30.33
CA ASP A 500 46.38 -1.78 -31.34
C ASP A 500 45.16 -2.55 -30.77
N LYS A 501 45.11 -2.75 -29.44
CA LYS A 501 43.98 -3.36 -28.70
C LYS A 501 42.82 -2.37 -28.59
N PRO A 502 41.61 -2.68 -29.11
CA PRO A 502 40.48 -1.76 -29.09
C PRO A 502 39.64 -1.82 -27.81
N ASP A 503 38.97 -0.72 -27.49
CA ASP A 503 37.90 -0.65 -26.48
C ASP A 503 36.52 -1.12 -27.02
N LEU A 504 35.47 -1.03 -26.19
CA LEU A 504 34.08 -1.36 -26.57
C LEU A 504 33.53 -0.49 -27.72
N HIS A 505 34.11 0.68 -27.99
CA HIS A 505 33.74 1.57 -29.09
C HIS A 505 34.55 1.30 -30.37
N GLY A 506 35.55 0.42 -30.32
CA GLY A 506 36.43 0.09 -31.43
C GLY A 506 37.61 1.06 -31.60
N TRP A 507 37.82 1.98 -30.66
CA TRP A 507 38.99 2.87 -30.66
C TRP A 507 40.20 2.12 -30.13
N THR A 508 41.34 2.25 -30.79
CA THR A 508 42.64 1.82 -30.25
C THR A 508 43.39 3.03 -29.67
N PRO A 509 44.36 2.84 -28.75
CA PRO A 509 45.21 3.92 -28.26
C PRO A 509 45.90 4.71 -29.38
N ARG A 510 46.29 4.06 -30.49
CA ARG A 510 46.82 4.74 -31.67
C ARG A 510 45.78 5.65 -32.34
N ALA A 511 44.57 5.13 -32.59
CA ALA A 511 43.51 5.90 -33.23
C ALA A 511 43.07 7.11 -32.38
N LEU A 512 43.10 6.98 -31.04
CA LEU A 512 42.90 8.09 -30.10
C LEU A 512 44.01 9.15 -30.23
N ALA A 513 45.29 8.77 -30.23
CA ALA A 513 46.40 9.70 -30.39
C ALA A 513 46.35 10.42 -31.76
N ASP A 514 46.04 9.68 -32.83
CA ASP A 514 45.85 10.21 -34.18
C ASP A 514 44.70 11.23 -34.25
N GLN A 515 43.57 10.94 -33.58
CA GLN A 515 42.40 11.83 -33.52
C GLN A 515 42.63 13.08 -32.67
N GLN A 516 43.32 12.96 -31.53
CA GLN A 516 43.49 14.06 -30.57
C GLN A 516 44.67 14.98 -30.90
N GLY A 517 45.66 14.50 -31.66
CA GLY A 517 46.77 15.32 -32.15
C GLY A 517 48.06 15.25 -31.34
N HIS A 518 48.19 14.27 -30.44
CA HIS A 518 49.32 14.12 -29.50
C HIS A 518 50.59 13.62 -30.20
N GLU A 519 51.29 14.51 -30.90
CA GLU A 519 52.44 14.14 -31.76
C GLU A 519 53.57 13.41 -31.01
N ASP A 520 53.86 13.75 -29.76
CA ASP A 520 54.90 13.05 -28.98
C ASP A 520 54.51 11.60 -28.63
N ILE A 521 53.22 11.36 -28.36
CA ILE A 521 52.66 10.01 -28.19
C ILE A 521 52.69 9.23 -29.52
N LYS A 522 52.39 9.88 -30.65
CA LYS A 522 52.54 9.25 -31.99
C LYS A 522 53.99 8.88 -32.26
N ASN A 523 54.94 9.75 -31.95
CA ASN A 523 56.38 9.50 -32.09
C ASN A 523 56.86 8.31 -31.23
N LEU A 524 56.33 8.17 -30.01
CA LEU A 524 56.54 6.97 -29.18
C LEU A 524 55.96 5.70 -29.83
N PHE A 525 54.71 5.74 -30.32
CA PHE A 525 54.10 4.59 -31.00
C PHE A 525 54.80 4.21 -32.32
N HIS A 526 55.33 5.18 -33.06
CA HIS A 526 56.08 4.95 -34.30
C HIS A 526 57.46 4.33 -34.04
N SER A 527 58.25 4.89 -33.11
CA SER A 527 59.59 4.38 -32.80
C SER A 527 59.56 2.93 -32.27
N ARG A 528 58.57 2.59 -31.44
CA ARG A 528 58.39 1.21 -30.93
C ARG A 528 57.97 0.20 -32.01
N LYS A 529 57.32 0.65 -33.08
CA LYS A 529 56.91 -0.18 -34.23
C LYS A 529 58.08 -0.57 -35.14
N GLU A 530 59.21 0.15 -35.06
CA GLU A 530 60.45 -0.28 -35.71
C GLU A 530 61.17 -1.34 -34.87
N ILE A 531 61.19 -1.18 -33.54
CA ILE A 531 61.81 -2.15 -32.61
C ILE A 531 61.12 -3.52 -32.69
N SER A 532 59.78 -3.58 -32.72
CA SER A 532 59.06 -4.85 -32.87
C SER A 532 59.32 -5.51 -34.24
N LYS A 533 59.49 -4.72 -35.31
CA LYS A 533 59.89 -5.19 -36.64
C LYS A 533 61.27 -5.87 -36.63
N PHE A 534 62.23 -5.38 -35.85
CA PHE A 534 63.54 -6.03 -35.71
C PHE A 534 63.48 -7.34 -34.93
N LEU A 535 62.66 -7.41 -33.88
CA LEU A 535 62.46 -8.65 -33.09
C LEU A 535 61.73 -9.75 -33.88
N SER A 536 60.83 -9.39 -34.79
CA SER A 536 60.06 -10.36 -35.62
C SER A 536 60.86 -11.08 -36.72
N VAL A 537 62.18 -10.90 -36.80
CA VAL A 537 63.04 -11.52 -37.85
C VAL A 537 63.57 -12.91 -37.44
N THR A 538 63.53 -13.28 -36.15
CA THR A 538 64.28 -14.44 -35.62
C THR A 538 63.41 -15.66 -35.25
N THR A 539 62.17 -15.73 -35.75
CA THR A 539 61.35 -16.96 -35.69
C THR A 539 60.99 -17.43 -37.09
N LEU A 540 61.64 -18.51 -37.54
CA LEU A 540 61.43 -19.09 -38.87
C LEU A 540 60.01 -19.63 -39.04
N GLU A 541 59.34 -19.20 -40.10
CA GLU A 541 58.10 -19.82 -40.55
C GLU A 541 58.37 -21.25 -41.07
N HIS A 542 57.39 -22.14 -40.89
CA HIS A 542 57.11 -23.14 -41.92
C HIS A 542 55.65 -23.02 -42.37
N GLN A 543 55.51 -22.38 -43.53
CA GLN A 543 54.27 -22.21 -44.27
C GLN A 543 53.79 -23.57 -44.82
N GLN A 544 52.53 -23.64 -45.26
CA GLN A 544 52.26 -23.61 -46.71
C GLN A 544 50.77 -23.41 -47.04
N ASN A 545 50.55 -22.53 -48.04
CA ASN A 545 49.60 -22.65 -49.16
C ASN A 545 48.16 -23.18 -48.89
N GLY A 546 47.08 -22.43 -49.09
CA GLY A 546 46.92 -21.03 -49.51
C GLY A 546 46.45 -20.84 -50.96
N THR A 547 45.17 -20.49 -51.14
CA THR A 547 44.62 -19.79 -52.32
C THR A 547 43.53 -18.81 -51.90
N ARG A 548 43.46 -17.64 -52.56
CA ARG A 548 42.55 -16.52 -52.22
C ARG A 548 41.30 -16.51 -53.12
N PHE A 549 40.22 -15.90 -52.66
CA PHE A 549 39.54 -14.81 -53.39
C PHE A 549 38.73 -13.91 -52.43
N LEU A 550 38.31 -12.72 -52.87
CA LEU A 550 37.80 -11.61 -52.05
C LEU A 550 36.45 -11.07 -52.58
N GLY A 551 35.55 -10.63 -51.67
CA GLY A 551 34.76 -9.41 -51.94
C GLY A 551 33.26 -9.36 -51.54
N ARG A 552 32.98 -8.72 -50.39
CA ARG A 552 31.88 -7.73 -50.12
C ARG A 552 30.38 -8.15 -50.01
N PHE A 553 29.89 -8.08 -48.76
CA PHE A 553 28.61 -7.51 -48.25
C PHE A 553 27.25 -8.11 -48.75
N THR A 554 26.11 -8.01 -48.03
CA THR A 554 25.63 -7.09 -46.96
C THR A 554 24.76 -7.76 -45.86
N SER A 555 24.55 -7.01 -44.75
CA SER A 555 23.31 -6.86 -43.95
C SER A 555 22.72 -7.97 -43.04
N GLU A 556 22.22 -7.50 -41.87
CA GLU A 556 21.29 -8.09 -40.86
C GLU A 556 21.76 -9.23 -39.93
N PRO A 557 21.57 -9.09 -38.60
CA PRO A 557 21.62 -10.18 -37.62
C PRO A 557 20.23 -10.63 -37.13
N ASN A 558 20.04 -11.93 -36.93
CA ASN A 558 18.89 -12.47 -36.19
C ASN A 558 19.26 -13.79 -35.45
N ILE A 559 18.46 -14.19 -34.46
CA ILE A 559 18.86 -15.13 -33.38
C ILE A 559 18.53 -16.60 -33.73
N HIS A 560 19.34 -17.56 -33.21
CA HIS A 560 19.02 -18.92 -32.67
C HIS A 560 20.20 -19.94 -32.87
N PRO A 561 20.16 -21.21 -32.43
CA PRO A 561 20.94 -21.76 -31.30
C PRO A 561 22.01 -22.79 -31.75
N PRO A 562 22.67 -23.55 -30.84
CA PRO A 562 22.33 -24.99 -30.71
C PRO A 562 22.58 -25.61 -29.30
N SER A 563 22.79 -26.94 -29.22
CA SER A 563 22.70 -27.82 -28.04
C SER A 563 23.78 -28.93 -27.97
N GLN A 564 24.03 -29.50 -26.76
CA GLN A 564 24.32 -30.92 -26.36
C GLN A 564 25.04 -31.92 -27.34
N ASP A 565 25.84 -32.93 -26.91
CA ASP A 565 26.03 -33.57 -25.59
C ASP A 565 27.30 -34.48 -25.50
N GLY A 566 27.75 -34.82 -24.27
CA GLY A 566 28.46 -36.08 -23.90
C GLY A 566 30.01 -36.17 -24.02
N SER A 567 30.73 -37.11 -23.36
CA SER A 567 30.36 -38.07 -22.27
C SER A 567 31.57 -38.90 -21.71
N PHE A 568 31.35 -39.62 -20.58
CA PHE A 568 32.12 -40.74 -19.94
C PHE A 568 33.23 -40.46 -18.89
N ALA A 569 33.47 -41.30 -17.84
CA ALA A 569 32.60 -42.19 -17.01
C ALA A 569 33.33 -42.89 -15.82
N GLY A 570 32.57 -43.29 -14.78
CA GLY A 570 32.88 -44.32 -13.75
C GLY A 570 33.49 -43.79 -12.43
N ALA A 571 33.25 -44.36 -11.24
CA ALA A 571 32.35 -45.41 -10.70
C ALA A 571 32.38 -45.28 -9.14
N ASP A 572 31.56 -45.89 -8.25
CA ASP A 572 30.42 -46.82 -8.29
C ASP A 572 29.59 -46.59 -6.98
N GLY A 573 28.54 -47.33 -6.57
CA GLY A 573 27.84 -48.46 -7.17
C GLY A 573 26.65 -49.00 -6.35
N GLY A 574 25.71 -49.69 -7.03
CA GLY A 574 24.58 -50.44 -6.46
C GLY A 574 23.31 -49.62 -6.10
N SER A 575 22.07 -50.04 -6.41
CA SER A 575 21.61 -51.14 -7.28
C SER A 575 20.19 -50.84 -7.86
N TRP A 576 19.66 -51.73 -8.71
CA TRP A 576 18.55 -51.49 -9.67
C TRP A 576 17.12 -51.70 -9.09
N GLY A 577 16.03 -51.19 -9.72
CA GLY A 577 15.95 -50.27 -10.87
C GLY A 577 14.59 -50.26 -11.62
N GLN A 578 14.61 -49.69 -12.83
CA GLN A 578 13.56 -49.62 -13.88
C GLN A 578 12.32 -48.69 -13.75
N ASN A 579 12.44 -47.57 -14.49
CA ASN A 579 11.52 -47.13 -15.58
C ASN A 579 10.35 -46.15 -15.37
N ARG A 580 10.40 -45.10 -16.22
CA ARG A 580 9.35 -44.15 -16.68
C ARG A 580 9.02 -42.93 -15.78
N PRO A 581 8.57 -41.80 -16.36
CA PRO A 581 9.15 -40.49 -16.02
C PRO A 581 8.42 -39.68 -14.93
N ARG A 582 9.18 -38.77 -14.29
CA ARG A 582 8.72 -37.87 -13.23
C ARG A 582 7.69 -36.84 -13.73
N ARG A 583 6.42 -37.11 -13.46
CA ARG A 583 5.36 -36.10 -13.30
C ARG A 583 5.71 -35.19 -12.11
N ARG A 584 5.75 -33.87 -12.25
CA ARG A 584 5.90 -32.95 -11.10
C ARG A 584 4.66 -33.05 -10.20
N THR A 585 4.87 -33.36 -8.93
CA THR A 585 3.83 -33.46 -7.89
C THR A 585 4.00 -32.33 -6.87
N ASN A 586 3.05 -31.41 -6.80
CA ASN A 586 2.99 -30.41 -5.73
C ASN A 586 2.26 -31.01 -4.52
N ASN A 587 2.98 -31.25 -3.43
CA ASN A 587 2.41 -31.79 -2.20
C ASN A 587 2.00 -30.67 -1.23
N PHE A 588 0.75 -30.23 -1.27
CA PHE A 588 0.10 -29.48 -0.18
C PHE A 588 -1.39 -29.86 0.02
N HIS A 589 -1.73 -31.14 -0.18
CA HIS A 589 -2.99 -31.70 0.32
C HIS A 589 -2.85 -32.11 1.79
N ASN A 590 -2.90 -31.13 2.69
CA ASN A 590 -3.22 -31.28 4.11
C ASN A 590 -3.67 -29.93 4.72
N SER A 591 -4.58 -29.25 4.02
CA SER A 591 -5.27 -28.04 4.51
C SER A 591 -6.77 -28.17 4.24
N LEU A 592 -7.58 -27.83 5.25
CA LEU A 592 -9.03 -28.05 5.29
C LEU A 592 -9.78 -27.39 4.12
N PHE A 593 -9.22 -26.30 3.58
CA PHE A 593 -9.79 -25.51 2.49
C PHE A 593 -9.93 -26.28 1.17
N GLY A 594 -9.11 -27.32 0.95
CA GLY A 594 -9.11 -28.09 -0.30
C GLY A 594 -10.36 -28.94 -0.53
N MET A 595 -11.11 -29.29 0.52
CA MET A 595 -12.26 -30.21 0.41
C MET A 595 -13.55 -29.53 -0.07
N MET A 596 -13.64 -28.19 0.00
CA MET A 596 -14.87 -27.47 -0.35
C MET A 596 -14.97 -27.08 -1.84
N SER A 597 -13.88 -27.21 -2.60
CA SER A 597 -13.80 -26.75 -4.01
C SER A 597 -13.99 -27.89 -5.04
N ALA A 598 -14.47 -29.06 -4.62
CA ALA A 598 -14.46 -30.30 -5.41
C ALA A 598 -15.86 -30.82 -5.80
N ALA A 599 -16.92 -30.03 -5.63
CA ALA A 599 -18.25 -30.33 -6.18
C ALA A 599 -18.41 -29.67 -7.56
N HIS A 600 -18.84 -30.46 -8.56
CA HIS A 600 -19.08 -30.09 -9.96
C HIS A 600 -17.84 -29.73 -10.80
N THR A 601 -17.29 -30.75 -11.46
CA THR A 601 -16.44 -30.63 -12.66
C THR A 601 -17.00 -31.50 -13.80
N GLY A 602 -16.69 -31.12 -15.05
CA GLY A 602 -17.20 -31.74 -16.29
C GLY A 602 -18.18 -30.81 -17.01
N GLU A 603 -18.02 -30.46 -18.30
CA GLU A 603 -17.02 -30.80 -19.35
C GLU A 603 -16.75 -29.50 -20.17
N LYS A 604 -15.53 -29.15 -20.64
CA LYS A 604 -14.83 -29.63 -21.86
C LYS A 604 -15.71 -29.68 -23.13
N ASP A 605 -15.30 -29.28 -24.34
CA ASP A 605 -14.14 -28.60 -24.99
C ASP A 605 -14.64 -28.17 -26.43
N LEU A 606 -14.05 -27.36 -27.35
CA LEU A 606 -12.79 -26.60 -27.53
C LEU A 606 -12.94 -25.58 -28.73
N PHE A 607 -11.99 -24.62 -28.91
CA PHE A 607 -11.82 -23.66 -30.04
C PHE A 607 -12.94 -22.59 -30.28
N PHE A 608 -12.71 -21.36 -30.79
CA PHE A 608 -11.75 -20.80 -31.76
C PHE A 608 -11.43 -19.29 -31.47
N ALA A 609 -10.45 -18.68 -32.17
CA ALA A 609 -10.19 -17.22 -32.12
C ALA A 609 -9.65 -16.62 -33.44
N VAL A 610 -10.21 -15.49 -33.93
CA VAL A 610 -9.65 -14.61 -34.99
C VAL A 610 -10.02 -13.12 -34.72
N LYS A 611 -9.22 -12.20 -35.27
CA LYS A 611 -9.14 -10.74 -35.04
C LYS A 611 -10.34 -9.90 -35.58
N GLY A 612 -10.90 -9.04 -34.71
CA GLY A 612 -10.62 -7.59 -34.67
C GLY A 612 -11.27 -6.58 -35.66
N THR A 613 -11.71 -5.43 -35.10
CA THR A 613 -11.72 -4.08 -35.74
C THR A 613 -11.81 -2.96 -34.67
N ARG A 614 -11.72 -1.67 -35.05
CA ARG A 614 -11.63 -0.52 -34.13
C ARG A 614 -13.00 0.10 -33.74
N SER A 615 -12.97 0.88 -32.66
CA SER A 615 -14.09 1.51 -31.92
C SER A 615 -14.77 2.70 -32.65
N PRO A 616 -15.90 3.23 -32.10
CA PRO A 616 -15.77 4.28 -31.08
C PRO A 616 -16.71 4.18 -29.85
N LYS A 617 -16.15 4.59 -28.70
CA LYS A 617 -16.75 5.08 -27.43
C LYS A 617 -18.28 4.94 -27.20
N SER A 618 -18.65 4.11 -26.22
CA SER A 618 -19.64 4.48 -25.19
C SER A 618 -19.21 3.90 -23.82
N LYS A 619 -19.79 4.39 -22.72
CA LYS A 619 -19.50 3.92 -21.35
C LYS A 619 -20.62 3.01 -20.85
N ASN A 620 -20.29 1.82 -20.35
CA ASN A 620 -20.87 1.31 -19.10
C ASN A 620 -20.09 0.11 -18.54
N TYR A 621 -20.49 -0.34 -17.35
CA TYR A 621 -19.76 -1.29 -16.51
C TYR A 621 -19.71 -2.72 -17.07
N GLY A 622 -18.66 -3.45 -16.69
CA GLY A 622 -18.47 -4.85 -17.04
C GLY A 622 -19.43 -5.80 -16.32
N SER A 623 -20.66 -5.88 -16.80
CA SER A 623 -21.53 -7.05 -16.62
C SER A 623 -21.32 -7.99 -17.81
N ASN A 624 -21.27 -9.30 -17.57
CA ASN A 624 -21.48 -10.25 -18.66
C ASN A 624 -22.93 -10.10 -19.15
N PRO A 625 -23.20 -10.19 -20.47
CA PRO A 625 -24.58 -10.18 -20.97
C PRO A 625 -25.30 -11.43 -20.48
N ALA A 626 -26.53 -11.25 -20.00
CA ALA A 626 -27.37 -12.33 -19.49
C ALA A 626 -27.62 -13.41 -20.56
N ARG A 627 -27.66 -14.67 -20.16
CA ARG A 627 -27.91 -15.82 -21.04
C ARG A 627 -29.38 -16.21 -20.91
N VAL A 628 -30.15 -15.96 -21.96
CA VAL A 628 -31.60 -16.21 -22.00
C VAL A 628 -31.94 -17.35 -22.93
N THR A 629 -32.95 -18.14 -22.57
CA THR A 629 -33.44 -19.24 -23.40
C THR A 629 -34.62 -18.74 -24.22
N ILE A 630 -34.45 -18.61 -25.53
CA ILE A 630 -35.50 -18.15 -26.45
C ILE A 630 -36.23 -19.33 -27.11
N SER A 631 -37.53 -19.21 -27.30
CA SER A 631 -38.35 -20.25 -27.94
C SER A 631 -39.51 -19.64 -28.73
N CYS A 632 -40.07 -20.42 -29.66
CA CYS A 632 -41.30 -20.07 -30.37
C CYS A 632 -42.13 -21.35 -30.59
N PRO A 633 -43.22 -21.57 -29.82
CA PRO A 633 -44.04 -22.78 -29.94
C PRO A 633 -44.80 -22.86 -31.27
N GLU A 634 -45.13 -21.72 -31.88
CA GLU A 634 -45.87 -21.61 -33.16
C GLU A 634 -45.19 -22.34 -34.34
N LYS A 635 -43.86 -22.55 -34.29
CA LYS A 635 -43.10 -23.32 -35.29
C LYS A 635 -42.60 -24.68 -34.79
N GLY A 636 -43.14 -25.18 -33.67
CA GLY A 636 -42.78 -26.49 -33.11
C GLY A 636 -41.40 -26.56 -32.44
N GLU A 637 -40.64 -25.46 -32.36
CA GLU A 637 -39.35 -25.41 -31.66
C GLU A 637 -39.54 -25.23 -30.14
N VAL A 638 -40.13 -26.25 -29.51
CA VAL A 638 -40.33 -26.34 -28.05
C VAL A 638 -39.00 -26.45 -27.30
N LYS A 639 -37.94 -26.95 -27.96
CA LYS A 639 -36.57 -26.94 -27.42
C LYS A 639 -35.98 -25.53 -27.56
N GLY A 640 -36.09 -24.75 -26.47
CA GLY A 640 -35.53 -23.40 -26.39
C GLY A 640 -34.02 -23.34 -26.67
N LYS A 641 -33.60 -22.26 -27.31
CA LYS A 641 -32.23 -21.99 -27.75
C LYS A 641 -31.58 -20.98 -26.80
N LEU A 642 -30.42 -21.30 -26.24
CA LEU A 642 -29.69 -20.38 -25.35
C LEU A 642 -28.96 -19.30 -26.17
N VAL A 643 -29.19 -18.02 -25.86
CA VAL A 643 -28.61 -16.86 -26.54
C VAL A 643 -28.22 -15.79 -25.52
N LEU A 644 -27.34 -14.86 -25.89
CA LEU A 644 -27.04 -13.68 -25.08
C LEU A 644 -28.13 -12.63 -25.28
N LEU A 645 -28.57 -12.01 -24.18
CA LEU A 645 -29.53 -10.91 -24.18
C LEU A 645 -28.90 -9.68 -24.90
N PRO A 646 -29.58 -9.10 -25.90
CA PRO A 646 -29.12 -7.87 -26.56
C PRO A 646 -29.18 -6.64 -25.65
N VAL A 647 -28.77 -5.48 -26.18
CA VAL A 647 -28.73 -4.22 -25.42
C VAL A 647 -30.05 -3.43 -25.55
N SER A 648 -30.86 -3.70 -26.57
CA SER A 648 -32.20 -3.13 -26.72
C SER A 648 -33.29 -4.17 -26.96
N TYR A 649 -34.55 -3.79 -26.66
CA TYR A 649 -35.72 -4.62 -26.97
C TYR A 649 -35.95 -4.78 -28.48
N GLU A 650 -35.58 -3.78 -29.29
CA GLU A 650 -35.62 -3.87 -30.76
C GLU A 650 -34.64 -4.92 -31.29
N GLU A 651 -33.40 -4.94 -30.78
CA GLU A 651 -32.42 -5.99 -31.10
C GLU A 651 -32.91 -7.39 -30.68
N LEU A 652 -33.69 -7.51 -29.60
CA LEU A 652 -34.29 -8.77 -29.16
C LEU A 652 -35.37 -9.25 -30.13
N LEU A 653 -36.23 -8.36 -30.63
CA LEU A 653 -37.22 -8.68 -31.67
C LEU A 653 -36.56 -9.03 -33.01
N GLU A 654 -35.53 -8.30 -33.44
CA GLU A 654 -34.72 -8.65 -34.63
C GLU A 654 -34.03 -10.01 -34.47
N LEU A 655 -33.49 -10.31 -33.28
CA LEU A 655 -32.86 -11.58 -33.00
C LEU A 655 -33.87 -12.74 -33.05
N GLY A 656 -35.08 -12.53 -32.52
CA GLY A 656 -36.20 -13.45 -32.71
C GLY A 656 -36.50 -13.67 -34.20
N ALA A 657 -36.62 -12.60 -34.97
CA ALA A 657 -36.90 -12.69 -36.40
C ALA A 657 -35.80 -13.41 -37.20
N LYS A 658 -34.53 -13.16 -36.87
CA LYS A 658 -33.36 -13.80 -37.48
C LYS A 658 -33.18 -15.26 -37.06
N LYS A 659 -33.71 -15.68 -35.91
CA LYS A 659 -33.61 -17.06 -35.38
C LYS A 659 -34.78 -17.95 -35.75
N PHE A 660 -35.99 -17.39 -35.88
CA PHE A 660 -37.23 -18.15 -36.14
C PHE A 660 -37.89 -17.81 -37.48
N GLY A 661 -37.45 -16.78 -38.21
CA GLY A 661 -37.90 -16.48 -39.57
C GLY A 661 -39.34 -15.97 -39.66
N PHE A 662 -39.71 -15.05 -38.78
CA PHE A 662 -40.94 -14.24 -38.81
C PHE A 662 -40.74 -13.01 -37.91
N SER A 663 -41.40 -11.88 -38.14
CA SER A 663 -41.33 -10.73 -37.23
C SER A 663 -42.18 -10.99 -35.96
N PRO A 664 -41.59 -11.14 -34.76
CA PRO A 664 -42.37 -11.31 -33.55
C PRO A 664 -43.10 -10.01 -33.17
N ALA A 665 -44.32 -10.13 -32.68
CA ALA A 665 -45.12 -9.00 -32.21
C ALA A 665 -44.72 -8.58 -30.78
N LYS A 666 -44.42 -9.57 -29.95
CA LYS A 666 -44.14 -9.42 -28.52
C LYS A 666 -43.31 -10.56 -27.96
N VAL A 667 -42.69 -10.31 -26.82
CA VAL A 667 -41.95 -11.29 -26.03
C VAL A 667 -42.66 -11.52 -24.70
N VAL A 668 -42.83 -12.78 -24.31
CA VAL A 668 -43.55 -13.20 -23.11
C VAL A 668 -42.66 -14.15 -22.30
N ILE A 669 -42.59 -13.99 -20.98
CA ILE A 669 -41.93 -14.97 -20.10
C ILE A 669 -42.77 -16.26 -20.06
N LYS A 670 -42.17 -17.41 -19.79
CA LYS A 670 -42.85 -18.70 -19.59
C LYS A 670 -44.08 -18.66 -18.63
N GLU A 671 -44.14 -17.69 -17.72
CA GLU A 671 -45.25 -17.47 -16.78
C GLU A 671 -46.41 -16.63 -17.35
N GLY A 672 -46.38 -16.26 -18.64
CA GLY A 672 -47.45 -15.50 -19.32
C GLY A 672 -47.33 -13.97 -19.19
N ALA A 673 -46.27 -13.45 -18.56
CA ALA A 673 -46.03 -12.02 -18.43
C ALA A 673 -45.36 -11.43 -19.69
N GLU A 674 -45.99 -10.42 -20.30
CA GLU A 674 -45.46 -9.67 -21.45
C GLU A 674 -44.30 -8.75 -21.04
N ILE A 675 -43.33 -8.55 -21.94
CA ILE A 675 -42.07 -7.84 -21.67
C ILE A 675 -42.03 -6.56 -22.51
N ASP A 676 -42.36 -5.43 -21.90
CA ASP A 676 -42.29 -4.11 -22.56
C ASP A 676 -40.87 -3.50 -22.55
N ASP A 677 -39.98 -4.00 -21.69
CA ASP A 677 -38.65 -3.43 -21.41
C ASP A 677 -37.63 -4.53 -21.10
N ILE A 678 -36.44 -4.44 -21.70
CA ILE A 678 -35.36 -5.41 -21.59
C ILE A 678 -34.68 -5.37 -20.21
N ASP A 679 -34.73 -4.24 -19.50
CA ASP A 679 -34.19 -4.08 -18.13
C ASP A 679 -34.92 -4.96 -17.08
N VAL A 680 -36.07 -5.54 -17.43
CA VAL A 680 -36.82 -6.50 -16.60
C VAL A 680 -36.15 -7.88 -16.60
N VAL A 681 -35.50 -8.28 -17.69
CA VAL A 681 -35.01 -9.64 -17.98
C VAL A 681 -33.74 -10.00 -17.18
N ARG A 682 -33.57 -11.26 -16.82
CA ARG A 682 -32.49 -11.79 -15.98
C ARG A 682 -31.75 -12.97 -16.62
N ASP A 683 -30.57 -13.27 -16.08
CA ASP A 683 -29.76 -14.41 -16.48
C ASP A 683 -30.49 -15.73 -16.16
N GLY A 684 -30.67 -16.58 -17.16
CA GLY A 684 -31.45 -17.81 -17.08
C GLY A 684 -32.93 -17.71 -17.51
N ASP A 685 -33.47 -16.52 -17.78
CA ASP A 685 -34.89 -16.35 -18.13
C ASP A 685 -35.28 -17.10 -19.43
N HIS A 686 -36.51 -17.62 -19.45
CA HIS A 686 -37.08 -18.32 -20.61
C HIS A 686 -38.11 -17.43 -21.32
N LEU A 687 -37.75 -16.99 -22.52
CA LEU A 687 -38.48 -16.04 -23.37
C LEU A 687 -39.23 -16.78 -24.49
N ILE A 688 -40.45 -16.34 -24.76
CA ILE A 688 -41.35 -16.88 -25.77
C ILE A 688 -41.70 -15.77 -26.74
N PHE A 689 -41.34 -15.94 -28.02
CA PHE A 689 -41.73 -15.03 -29.10
C PHE A 689 -43.08 -15.43 -29.67
N VAL A 690 -43.99 -14.45 -29.79
CA VAL A 690 -45.37 -14.64 -30.25
C VAL A 690 -45.65 -13.74 -31.47
N SER A 691 -46.37 -14.26 -32.45
CA SER A 691 -46.76 -13.55 -33.68
C SER A 691 -47.99 -12.65 -33.47
N VAL A 692 -48.32 -11.81 -34.47
CA VAL A 692 -49.47 -10.89 -34.45
C VAL A 692 -50.81 -11.65 -34.54
N GLY A 693 -50.79 -12.92 -34.96
CA GLY A 693 -51.97 -13.62 -35.46
C GLY A 693 -52.13 -15.07 -35.02
N GLU A 694 -52.18 -15.34 -33.70
CA GLU A 694 -53.07 -16.38 -33.14
C GLU A 694 -53.24 -16.20 -31.62
N SER A 695 -54.44 -16.48 -31.11
CA SER A 695 -54.75 -16.40 -29.67
C SER A 695 -54.51 -17.73 -28.99
N LEU A 696 -53.61 -17.78 -28.01
CA LEU A 696 -53.38 -18.95 -27.15
C LEU A 696 -54.71 -19.41 -26.51
N GLN A 697 -55.16 -20.61 -26.87
CA GLN A 697 -56.26 -21.29 -26.18
C GLN A 697 -55.75 -21.84 -24.84
N GLU A 698 -56.56 -21.69 -23.79
CA GLU A 698 -56.28 -22.29 -22.48
C GLU A 698 -56.48 -23.82 -22.54
N PRO A 699 -55.58 -24.64 -21.96
CA PRO A 699 -55.76 -26.08 -21.92
C PRO A 699 -56.81 -26.48 -20.86
N GLU A 700 -57.83 -27.23 -21.27
CA GLU A 700 -58.87 -27.74 -20.38
C GLU A 700 -58.29 -28.68 -19.31
N THR A 701 -58.66 -28.45 -18.03
CA THR A 701 -58.32 -29.36 -16.94
C THR A 701 -59.27 -30.57 -16.93
N GLN A 702 -58.76 -31.75 -17.32
CA GLN A 702 -59.50 -33.00 -17.14
C GLN A 702 -59.37 -33.52 -15.70
N ASP A 703 -60.49 -33.56 -14.98
CA ASP A 703 -60.62 -34.29 -13.73
C ASP A 703 -60.60 -35.81 -13.96
N SER A 704 -59.95 -36.55 -13.06
CA SER A 704 -60.30 -37.94 -12.75
C SER A 704 -60.00 -38.27 -11.28
N PRO A 705 -60.81 -39.11 -10.60
CA PRO A 705 -60.93 -39.08 -9.14
C PRO A 705 -60.00 -40.05 -8.41
N ILE A 706 -59.85 -39.80 -7.09
CA ILE A 706 -59.10 -40.65 -6.16
C ILE A 706 -59.92 -41.88 -5.76
N GLN A 707 -59.33 -43.06 -5.97
CA GLN A 707 -59.48 -44.26 -5.14
C GLN A 707 -58.05 -44.70 -4.75
N GLY A 708 -57.78 -45.26 -3.57
CA GLY A 708 -58.64 -45.47 -2.41
C GLY A 708 -58.19 -46.69 -1.60
N ASP A 709 -57.64 -46.45 -0.41
CA ASP A 709 -57.38 -47.38 0.70
C ASP A 709 -57.21 -46.54 1.99
#